data_AF-A0A6G3QZV0-F1
#
_entry.id   AF-A0A6G3QZV0-F1
#
_cell.length_a   1.000
_cell.length_b   1.000
_cell.length_c   1.000
_cell.angle_alpha   90.00
_cell.angle_beta   90.00
_cell.angle_gamma   90.00
#
_symmetry.space_group_name_H-M   'P 1'
#
loop_
_entity.id
_entity.type
_entity.pdbx_description
1 polymer ?
#
loop_
_entity_poly.entity_id
_entity_poly.type
_entity_poly.pdbx_seq_one_letter_code
_entity_poly.pdbx_strand_id
1 'polypeptide(L)'
;MWLAELAPVDDPDAVPEAVLTAVGARETVLYGAGAEGMRAVSDRYDDPVERLTEHCGRRRTLLILDNCEHVVEAAARLTEALLERCPALTVLATSREPLGVPGELVRPVEPLPEPVALRLLADRGAAARPGFRVSDDPEACAEICRRLDGMPLAVELAAARLRMLTPRQIADRLDDRFRLLTSGSRTVLPRQQTLRAVVDWSWDLLDADEREVLGRLSVFAGGCDLAAAEAVCGPAALEALGSLVDKSLVVAAPSGDSGMRYRLLETVAEYARERLDESGGRAEAERAHLTHYRELARTTDPLLHGPQQVAAVERLEREYENLRTALRHALALRDEQEALCLVLSLVRFWRMRDLRIEARNWCSEVASLGPDPFTEPVRPAAPVWDPLTAAPPPMTGEVLAEARRGVHLAHMACMDTELDDWQTPAAQHRLRVIAATYEPGLPQTCRSPGHLWAFAVMLTGDMDRLRETIDAAIRTCRETPGFEWELATNLQMRANVLANRSDWAGDARRDADEALEIHRALGDTWSTAEALSARGEAHERTGDYEAAAADYETAIALAERLGAQAQKAVLTTRLGSVLLDAGDEQRGERLLREVVGGTRDRHNEALPAARLFLAGWLGLVGRTAEAREELRLLREEFRIAHYVVFDAFILGAEGWLDIVDGHDERALDTIKRALRQAGDPLAVAMAPHMRSANLTLGAAALARLHGGARARDAARCLSAADALLPPGHVAVRGEREARRCAESRLRSVLGDAAYEEAYAQGDGLAPEEAVALIEAG
;
A
#
# COMPACT_ATOMS: atom_id res chain seq x y z
N MET A 1 -36.70 43.37 -6.26
CA MET A 1 -35.53 42.53 -6.55
C MET A 1 -35.15 42.84 -7.97
N TRP A 2 -33.91 43.25 -8.21
CA TRP A 2 -33.40 43.63 -9.52
C TRP A 2 -32.18 42.78 -9.83
N LEU A 3 -32.05 42.30 -11.06
CA LEU A 3 -30.92 41.48 -11.54
C LEU A 3 -30.17 42.29 -12.59
N ALA A 4 -28.89 42.56 -12.32
CA ALA A 4 -27.97 43.13 -13.28
C ALA A 4 -27.01 42.03 -13.75
N GLU A 5 -27.18 41.59 -14.99
CA GLU A 5 -26.26 40.66 -15.65
C GLU A 5 -25.04 41.43 -16.13
N LEU A 6 -23.91 41.28 -15.44
CA LEU A 6 -22.65 41.95 -15.80
C LEU A 6 -21.82 41.13 -16.78
N ALA A 7 -22.24 39.91 -17.08
CA ALA A 7 -21.65 39.03 -18.08
C ALA A 7 -21.17 39.66 -19.42
N PRO A 8 -21.89 40.64 -20.03
CA PRO A 8 -21.49 41.28 -21.28
C PRO A 8 -20.71 42.60 -21.10
N VAL A 9 -20.29 42.96 -19.88
CA VAL A 9 -19.69 44.26 -19.55
C VAL A 9 -18.18 44.14 -19.44
N ASP A 10 -17.46 44.33 -20.54
CA ASP A 10 -16.00 44.21 -20.55
C ASP A 10 -15.26 45.44 -20.01
N ASP A 11 -15.91 46.61 -20.00
CA ASP A 11 -15.35 47.87 -19.51
C ASP A 11 -15.78 48.13 -18.05
N PRO A 12 -14.83 48.16 -17.08
CA PRO A 12 -15.14 48.42 -15.68
C PRO A 12 -15.89 49.75 -15.44
N ASP A 13 -15.65 50.76 -16.28
CA ASP A 13 -16.31 52.07 -16.14
C ASP A 13 -17.79 52.04 -16.56
N ALA A 14 -18.21 51.02 -17.31
CA ALA A 14 -19.60 50.83 -17.75
C ALA A 14 -20.48 50.11 -16.72
N VAL A 15 -19.92 49.59 -15.63
CA VAL A 15 -20.65 48.83 -14.60
C VAL A 15 -21.80 49.63 -13.95
N PRO A 16 -21.62 50.90 -13.52
CA PRO A 16 -22.71 51.69 -12.96
C PRO A 16 -23.88 51.91 -13.93
N GLU A 17 -23.59 52.12 -15.22
CA GLU A 17 -24.60 52.29 -16.27
C GLU A 17 -25.37 50.99 -16.57
N ALA A 18 -24.67 49.85 -16.58
CA ALA A 18 -25.29 48.54 -16.76
C ALA A 18 -26.27 48.22 -15.61
N VAL A 19 -25.87 48.50 -14.36
CA VAL A 19 -26.72 48.32 -13.18
C VAL A 19 -27.91 49.31 -13.20
N LEU A 20 -27.68 50.57 -13.58
CA LEU A 20 -28.75 51.57 -13.71
C LEU A 20 -29.80 51.15 -14.77
N THR A 21 -29.33 50.57 -15.87
CA THR A 21 -30.19 50.03 -16.94
C THR A 21 -31.03 48.86 -16.44
N ALA A 22 -30.44 47.93 -15.67
CA ALA A 22 -31.13 46.77 -15.11
C ALA A 22 -32.21 47.12 -14.06
N VAL A 23 -31.98 48.19 -13.29
CA VAL A 23 -32.93 48.70 -12.29
C VAL A 23 -34.09 49.49 -12.94
N GLY A 24 -34.07 49.65 -14.27
CA GLY A 24 -35.15 50.29 -15.02
C GLY A 24 -35.26 51.80 -14.77
N ALA A 25 -34.18 52.43 -14.31
CA ALA A 25 -34.15 53.85 -13.94
C ALA A 25 -33.72 54.76 -15.11
N ARG A 26 -34.01 54.38 -16.36
CA ARG A 26 -33.89 55.27 -17.52
C ARG A 26 -35.09 56.21 -17.63
N GLU A 27 -34.82 57.43 -18.09
CA GLU A 27 -35.87 58.39 -18.44
C GLU A 27 -36.87 57.75 -19.41
N THR A 28 -38.16 57.85 -19.06
CA THR A 28 -39.24 57.72 -20.02
C THR A 28 -39.15 58.94 -20.96
N VAL A 29 -38.35 58.84 -22.03
CA VAL A 29 -38.34 59.87 -23.08
C VAL A 29 -39.63 59.72 -23.89
N LEU A 30 -40.67 60.42 -23.45
CA LEU A 30 -41.85 60.71 -24.26
C LEU A 30 -41.40 61.58 -25.44
N TYR A 31 -41.29 60.98 -26.62
CA TYR A 31 -41.17 61.71 -27.88
C TYR A 31 -42.45 62.52 -28.13
N GLY A 32 -42.48 63.75 -27.62
CA GLY A 32 -43.49 64.76 -27.89
C GLY A 32 -42.79 66.08 -28.22
N ALA A 33 -43.12 66.68 -29.36
CA ALA A 33 -42.47 67.84 -29.95
C ALA A 33 -42.31 69.02 -28.96
N GLY A 34 -41.06 69.49 -28.78
CA GLY A 34 -40.74 70.65 -27.94
C GLY A 34 -39.27 70.72 -27.52
N ALA A 35 -38.35 70.44 -28.44
CA ALA A 35 -36.91 70.60 -28.20
C ALA A 35 -36.54 72.07 -28.36
N GLU A 36 -36.20 72.75 -27.25
CA GLU A 36 -35.16 73.82 -27.18
C GLU A 36 -35.05 74.51 -25.80
N GLY A 37 -35.97 74.29 -24.85
CA GLY A 37 -35.95 74.98 -23.55
C GLY A 37 -35.24 74.29 -22.38
N MET A 38 -34.84 73.02 -22.47
CA MET A 38 -34.51 72.20 -21.30
C MET A 38 -33.09 71.60 -21.30
N ARG A 39 -32.13 72.20 -22.00
CA ARG A 39 -30.72 71.73 -22.02
C ARG A 39 -29.85 72.26 -20.86
N ALA A 40 -30.40 73.07 -19.96
CA ALA A 40 -29.64 73.68 -18.86
C ALA A 40 -29.92 73.09 -17.46
N VAL A 41 -30.73 72.03 -17.38
CA VAL A 41 -31.08 71.34 -16.11
C VAL A 41 -30.64 69.87 -16.10
N SER A 42 -30.15 69.31 -17.21
CA SER A 42 -29.73 67.90 -17.30
C SER A 42 -28.31 67.62 -16.81
N ASP A 43 -27.41 68.61 -16.76
CA ASP A 43 -25.99 68.38 -16.40
C ASP A 43 -25.75 68.05 -14.91
N ARG A 44 -26.78 68.10 -14.06
CA ARG A 44 -26.68 67.79 -12.62
C ARG A 44 -27.00 66.34 -12.25
N TYR A 45 -27.36 65.48 -13.21
CA TYR A 45 -27.79 64.09 -12.96
C TYR A 45 -27.16 63.08 -13.93
N ASP A 46 -25.94 63.34 -14.41
CA ASP A 46 -25.22 62.41 -15.32
C ASP A 46 -24.36 61.37 -14.59
N ASP A 47 -24.26 61.39 -13.25
CA ASP A 47 -23.58 60.33 -12.50
C ASP A 47 -24.54 59.13 -12.28
N PRO A 48 -24.29 57.96 -12.89
CA PRO A 48 -25.13 56.77 -12.74
C PRO A 48 -25.22 56.31 -11.27
N VAL A 49 -24.18 56.55 -10.47
CA VAL A 49 -24.10 56.15 -9.06
C VAL A 49 -25.05 57.00 -8.20
N GLU A 50 -25.15 58.31 -8.45
CA GLU A 50 -26.09 59.18 -7.75
C GLU A 50 -27.55 58.77 -8.03
N ARG A 51 -27.86 58.42 -9.28
CA ARG A 51 -29.21 57.98 -9.67
C ARG A 51 -29.58 56.64 -9.05
N LEU A 52 -28.64 55.69 -9.02
CA LEU A 52 -28.82 54.42 -8.30
C LEU A 52 -29.03 54.67 -6.80
N THR A 53 -28.29 55.61 -6.21
CA THR A 53 -28.43 55.99 -4.81
C THR A 53 -29.83 56.58 -4.53
N GLU A 54 -30.33 57.50 -5.36
CA GLU A 54 -31.67 58.06 -5.21
C GLU A 54 -32.76 56.99 -5.36
N HIS A 55 -32.59 56.08 -6.33
CA HIS A 55 -33.52 54.98 -6.56
C HIS A 55 -33.57 54.01 -5.37
N CYS A 56 -32.42 53.67 -4.78
CA CYS A 56 -32.30 52.70 -3.71
C CYS A 56 -32.53 53.29 -2.31
N GLY A 57 -32.18 54.56 -2.07
CA GLY A 57 -32.12 55.16 -0.74
C GLY A 57 -33.44 55.26 0.02
N ARG A 58 -34.59 55.23 -0.68
CA ARG A 58 -35.94 55.26 -0.07
C ARG A 58 -36.63 53.90 0.01
N ARG A 59 -36.01 52.82 -0.48
CA ARG A 59 -36.65 51.52 -0.68
C ARG A 59 -35.87 50.40 0.01
N ARG A 60 -36.58 49.39 0.50
CA ARG A 60 -35.99 48.09 0.82
C ARG A 60 -35.79 47.33 -0.50
N THR A 61 -34.56 47.28 -0.96
CA THR A 61 -34.22 46.74 -2.29
C THR A 61 -33.21 45.62 -2.16
N LEU A 62 -33.44 44.52 -2.87
CA LEU A 62 -32.42 43.50 -3.14
C LEU A 62 -31.91 43.72 -4.57
N LEU A 63 -30.63 44.00 -4.70
CA LEU A 63 -29.91 44.10 -5.95
C LEU A 63 -29.05 42.85 -6.13
N ILE A 64 -29.25 42.14 -7.23
CA ILE A 64 -28.47 40.96 -7.61
C ILE A 64 -27.50 41.40 -8.70
N LEU A 65 -26.21 41.29 -8.42
CA LEU A 65 -25.15 41.51 -9.41
C LEU A 65 -24.66 40.15 -9.87
N ASP A 66 -24.89 39.79 -11.12
CA ASP A 66 -24.53 38.47 -11.63
C ASP A 66 -23.26 38.53 -12.48
N ASN A 67 -22.34 37.58 -12.22
CA ASN A 67 -21.11 37.35 -12.99
C ASN A 67 -20.05 38.47 -12.84
N CYS A 68 -19.75 38.88 -11.61
CA CYS A 68 -18.86 40.01 -11.32
C CYS A 68 -17.36 39.75 -11.57
N GLU A 69 -16.91 38.50 -11.78
CA GLU A 69 -15.49 38.10 -11.69
C GLU A 69 -14.50 38.81 -12.65
N HIS A 70 -14.97 39.47 -13.70
CA HIS A 70 -14.13 40.20 -14.66
C HIS A 70 -14.11 41.72 -14.40
N VAL A 71 -14.99 42.20 -13.51
CA VAL A 71 -15.17 43.61 -13.13
C VAL A 71 -15.28 43.76 -11.61
N VAL A 72 -14.63 42.86 -10.85
CA VAL A 72 -14.79 42.75 -9.39
C VAL A 72 -14.50 44.06 -8.70
N GLU A 73 -13.40 44.74 -9.05
CA GLU A 73 -13.07 46.03 -8.45
C GLU A 73 -14.14 47.11 -8.70
N ALA A 74 -14.67 47.18 -9.93
CA ALA A 74 -15.70 48.17 -10.26
C ALA A 74 -17.03 47.84 -9.59
N ALA A 75 -17.39 46.56 -9.52
CA ALA A 75 -18.56 46.07 -8.78
C ALA A 75 -18.42 46.34 -7.28
N ALA A 76 -17.23 46.15 -6.70
CA ALA A 76 -16.92 46.43 -5.30
C ALA A 76 -17.05 47.94 -5.00
N ARG A 77 -16.41 48.80 -5.79
CA ARG A 77 -16.51 50.27 -5.65
C ARG A 77 -17.95 50.77 -5.74
N LEU A 78 -18.74 50.25 -6.68
CA LEU A 78 -20.16 50.57 -6.81
C LEU A 78 -20.96 50.09 -5.60
N THR A 79 -20.72 48.86 -5.15
CA THR A 79 -21.42 48.24 -4.01
C THR A 79 -21.14 49.00 -2.72
N GLU A 80 -19.88 49.36 -2.46
CA GLU A 80 -19.48 50.16 -1.30
C GLU A 80 -20.19 51.52 -1.30
N ALA A 81 -20.12 52.27 -2.41
CA ALA A 81 -20.76 53.57 -2.53
C ALA A 81 -22.29 53.51 -2.32
N LEU A 82 -22.94 52.45 -2.78
CA LEU A 82 -24.39 52.27 -2.60
C LEU A 82 -24.75 51.86 -1.18
N LEU A 83 -23.98 50.97 -0.54
CA LEU A 83 -24.24 50.51 0.83
C LEU A 83 -24.01 51.62 1.86
N GLU A 84 -23.03 52.50 1.66
CA GLU A 84 -22.82 53.67 2.51
C GLU A 84 -24.02 54.64 2.51
N ARG A 85 -24.67 54.79 1.34
CA ARG A 85 -25.71 55.81 1.12
C ARG A 85 -27.14 55.25 1.20
N CYS A 86 -27.31 53.93 1.13
CA CYS A 86 -28.62 53.26 1.12
C CYS A 86 -28.73 52.21 2.24
N PRO A 87 -29.11 52.59 3.47
CA PRO A 87 -29.10 51.69 4.65
C PRO A 87 -30.12 50.54 4.59
N ALA A 88 -31.04 50.55 3.62
CA ALA A 88 -32.05 49.51 3.40
C ALA A 88 -31.77 48.64 2.16
N LEU A 89 -30.61 48.81 1.52
CA LEU A 89 -30.17 48.03 0.37
C LEU A 89 -29.52 46.72 0.85
N THR A 90 -29.83 45.63 0.16
CA THR A 90 -29.11 44.36 0.26
C THR A 90 -28.57 44.03 -1.12
N VAL A 91 -27.29 43.66 -1.20
CA VAL A 91 -26.64 43.24 -2.44
C VAL A 91 -26.34 41.75 -2.34
N LEU A 92 -26.70 41.01 -3.39
CA LEU A 92 -26.29 39.62 -3.60
C LEU A 92 -25.46 39.59 -4.88
N ALA A 93 -24.14 39.42 -4.75
CA ALA A 93 -23.27 39.29 -5.90
C ALA A 93 -22.97 37.81 -6.18
N THR A 94 -22.96 37.40 -7.45
CA THR A 94 -22.35 36.15 -7.88
C THR A 94 -21.01 36.51 -8.53
N SER A 95 -19.96 35.86 -8.07
CA SER A 95 -18.59 36.09 -8.51
C SER A 95 -17.79 34.83 -8.25
N ARG A 96 -16.68 34.68 -8.97
CA ARG A 96 -15.70 33.63 -8.69
C ARG A 96 -14.75 33.98 -7.57
N GLU A 97 -14.59 35.26 -7.23
CA GLU A 97 -13.78 35.73 -6.11
C GLU A 97 -14.57 36.74 -5.26
N PRO A 98 -14.24 36.91 -3.96
CA PRO A 98 -14.91 37.88 -3.08
C PRO A 98 -14.83 39.30 -3.64
N LEU A 99 -15.85 40.14 -3.39
CA LEU A 99 -15.79 41.56 -3.76
C LEU A 99 -14.86 42.35 -2.84
N GLY A 100 -14.60 41.86 -1.63
CA GLY A 100 -13.70 42.49 -0.66
C GLY A 100 -14.27 43.72 0.02
N VAL A 101 -15.60 43.88 0.04
CA VAL A 101 -16.28 45.05 0.63
C VAL A 101 -16.58 44.87 2.13
N PRO A 102 -16.55 45.95 2.94
CA PRO A 102 -16.87 45.86 4.37
C PRO A 102 -18.27 45.28 4.63
N GLY A 103 -18.35 44.23 5.45
CA GLY A 103 -19.60 43.55 5.77
C GLY A 103 -20.02 42.45 4.80
N GLU A 104 -19.17 42.08 3.85
CA GLU A 104 -19.39 40.95 2.94
C GLU A 104 -19.49 39.61 3.71
N LEU A 105 -20.49 38.81 3.34
CA LEU A 105 -20.67 37.44 3.81
C LEU A 105 -20.52 36.49 2.60
N VAL A 106 -19.34 35.88 2.48
CA VAL A 106 -19.03 34.96 1.38
C VAL A 106 -19.74 33.61 1.60
N ARG A 107 -20.52 33.18 0.61
CA ARG A 107 -21.20 31.87 0.61
C ARG A 107 -20.65 31.01 -0.55
N PRO A 108 -19.62 30.18 -0.30
CA PRO A 108 -19.09 29.30 -1.34
C PRO A 108 -20.17 28.31 -1.80
N VAL A 109 -20.26 28.13 -3.12
CA VAL A 109 -21.18 27.17 -3.76
C VAL A 109 -20.38 25.92 -4.09
N GLU A 110 -20.42 24.95 -3.17
CA GLU A 110 -19.72 23.67 -3.32
C GLU A 110 -20.28 22.85 -4.50
N PRO A 111 -19.45 21.97 -5.12
CA PRO A 111 -19.94 20.99 -6.08
C PRO A 111 -21.04 20.11 -5.50
N LEU A 112 -21.87 19.50 -6.36
CA LEU A 112 -22.98 18.67 -5.88
C LEU A 112 -22.44 17.44 -5.15
N PRO A 113 -22.91 17.17 -3.91
CA PRO A 113 -22.62 15.90 -3.24
C PRO A 113 -23.08 14.73 -4.11
N GLU A 114 -22.37 13.61 -4.05
CA GLU A 114 -22.62 12.45 -4.93
C GLU A 114 -24.10 12.03 -5.01
N PRO A 115 -24.87 11.92 -3.91
CA PRO A 115 -26.30 11.57 -4.01
C PRO A 115 -27.13 12.59 -4.80
N VAL A 116 -26.74 13.87 -4.77
CA VAL A 116 -27.42 14.95 -5.50
C VAL A 116 -26.97 14.99 -6.95
N ALA A 117 -25.69 14.75 -7.23
CA ALA A 117 -25.15 14.63 -8.58
C ALA A 117 -25.78 13.43 -9.32
N LEU A 118 -25.92 12.28 -8.65
CA LEU A 118 -26.61 11.11 -9.18
C LEU A 118 -28.09 11.38 -9.47
N ARG A 119 -28.76 12.16 -8.62
CA ARG A 119 -30.15 12.59 -8.87
C ARG A 119 -30.24 13.50 -10.08
N LEU A 120 -29.31 14.44 -10.24
CA LEU A 120 -29.25 15.29 -11.44
C LEU A 120 -29.00 14.46 -12.70
N LEU A 121 -28.08 13.49 -12.65
CA LEU A 121 -27.82 12.56 -13.74
C LEU A 121 -29.05 11.72 -14.08
N ALA A 122 -29.80 11.25 -13.07
CA ALA A 122 -31.05 10.53 -13.26
C ALA A 122 -32.10 11.40 -13.98
N ASP A 123 -32.33 12.62 -13.48
CA ASP A 123 -33.34 13.53 -14.01
C ASP A 123 -33.02 13.95 -15.45
N ARG A 124 -31.78 14.38 -15.71
CA ARG A 124 -31.33 14.78 -17.05
C ARG A 124 -31.19 13.59 -17.99
N GLY A 125 -30.73 12.45 -17.49
CA GLY A 125 -30.55 11.22 -18.25
C GLY A 125 -31.87 10.63 -18.70
N ALA A 126 -32.91 10.64 -17.86
CA ALA A 126 -34.26 10.22 -18.24
C ALA A 126 -34.88 11.14 -19.30
N ALA A 127 -34.59 12.44 -19.26
CA ALA A 127 -35.00 13.40 -20.29
C ALA A 127 -34.22 13.21 -21.61
N ALA A 128 -32.97 12.75 -21.55
CA ALA A 128 -32.15 12.46 -22.72
C ALA A 128 -32.50 11.11 -23.37
N ARG A 129 -32.66 10.06 -22.57
CA ARG A 129 -33.00 8.68 -22.95
C ARG A 129 -34.18 8.18 -22.09
N PRO A 130 -35.39 8.08 -22.65
CA PRO A 130 -36.55 7.54 -21.94
C PRO A 130 -36.25 6.14 -21.37
N GLY A 131 -36.59 5.93 -20.10
CA GLY A 131 -36.38 4.66 -19.40
C GLY A 131 -35.01 4.48 -18.75
N PHE A 132 -34.09 5.44 -18.87
CA PHE A 132 -32.82 5.41 -18.14
C PHE A 132 -33.04 5.46 -16.62
N ARG A 133 -32.35 4.58 -15.88
CA ARG A 133 -32.29 4.59 -14.42
C ARG A 133 -30.85 4.39 -13.95
N VAL A 134 -30.43 5.19 -12.98
CA VAL A 134 -29.11 5.05 -12.33
C VAL A 134 -28.93 3.67 -11.68
N SER A 135 -30.02 3.05 -11.23
CA SER A 135 -30.01 1.71 -10.63
C SER A 135 -29.55 0.59 -11.57
N ASP A 136 -29.57 0.82 -12.89
CA ASP A 136 -29.24 -0.20 -13.88
C ASP A 136 -27.71 -0.40 -14.02
N ASP A 137 -26.92 0.62 -13.70
CA ASP A 137 -25.45 0.57 -13.61
C ASP A 137 -24.97 1.63 -12.58
N PRO A 138 -25.14 1.36 -11.27
CA PRO A 138 -24.88 2.35 -10.23
C PRO A 138 -23.39 2.72 -10.14
N GLU A 139 -22.50 1.75 -10.39
CA GLU A 139 -21.05 1.97 -10.36
C GLU A 139 -20.61 2.93 -11.46
N ALA A 140 -21.03 2.72 -12.71
CA ALA A 140 -20.65 3.63 -13.80
C ALA A 140 -21.23 5.04 -13.59
N CYS A 141 -22.46 5.15 -13.06
CA CYS A 141 -23.07 6.44 -12.79
C CYS A 141 -22.34 7.20 -11.67
N ALA A 142 -21.96 6.50 -10.59
CA ALA A 142 -21.15 7.08 -9.52
C ALA A 142 -19.78 7.50 -10.03
N GLU A 143 -19.14 6.67 -10.87
CA GLU A 143 -17.88 6.99 -11.53
C GLU A 143 -17.97 8.25 -12.39
N ILE A 144 -19.02 8.40 -13.22
CA ILE A 144 -19.25 9.61 -14.01
C ILE A 144 -19.38 10.84 -13.11
N CYS A 145 -20.24 10.78 -12.08
CA CYS A 145 -20.45 11.93 -11.19
C CYS A 145 -19.17 12.34 -10.45
N ARG A 146 -18.37 11.36 -10.02
CA ARG A 146 -17.07 11.58 -9.37
C ARG A 146 -16.05 12.20 -10.31
N ARG A 147 -15.89 11.66 -11.53
CA ARG A 147 -14.92 12.16 -12.54
C ARG A 147 -15.29 13.51 -13.15
N LEU A 148 -16.54 13.93 -13.00
CA LEU A 148 -17.03 15.25 -13.38
C LEU A 148 -17.09 16.21 -12.18
N ASP A 149 -16.41 15.86 -11.08
CA ASP A 149 -16.26 16.67 -9.87
C ASP A 149 -17.60 17.08 -9.24
N GLY A 150 -18.71 16.40 -9.53
CA GLY A 150 -20.06 16.83 -9.12
C GLY A 150 -20.50 18.18 -9.72
N MET A 151 -19.82 18.68 -10.76
CA MET A 151 -20.16 19.93 -11.42
C MET A 151 -21.51 19.80 -12.15
N PRO A 152 -22.54 20.59 -11.78
CA PRO A 152 -23.88 20.45 -12.36
C PRO A 152 -23.85 20.43 -13.89
N LEU A 153 -23.20 21.43 -14.51
CA LEU A 153 -23.11 21.57 -15.96
C LEU A 153 -22.46 20.35 -16.62
N ALA A 154 -21.37 19.85 -16.06
CA ALA A 154 -20.66 18.69 -16.60
C ALA A 154 -21.55 17.44 -16.58
N VAL A 155 -22.26 17.23 -15.47
CA VAL A 155 -23.24 16.14 -15.31
C VAL A 155 -24.37 16.26 -16.34
N GLU A 156 -24.87 17.47 -16.61
CA GLU A 156 -25.89 17.68 -17.65
C GLU A 156 -25.38 17.37 -19.06
N LEU A 157 -24.15 17.78 -19.38
CA LEU A 157 -23.50 17.48 -20.66
C LEU A 157 -23.28 15.98 -20.86
N ALA A 158 -22.85 15.27 -19.81
CA ALA A 158 -22.71 13.82 -19.82
C ALA A 158 -24.08 13.12 -19.97
N ALA A 159 -25.11 13.60 -19.25
CA ALA A 159 -26.46 13.08 -19.36
C ALA A 159 -27.00 13.19 -20.79
N ALA A 160 -26.67 14.27 -21.51
CA ALA A 160 -27.06 14.44 -22.92
C ALA A 160 -26.46 13.36 -23.85
N ARG A 161 -25.29 12.79 -23.50
CA ARG A 161 -24.63 11.70 -24.26
C ARG A 161 -25.29 10.33 -24.09
N LEU A 162 -26.16 10.14 -23.09
CA LEU A 162 -26.90 8.90 -22.87
C LEU A 162 -27.86 8.54 -24.03
N ARG A 163 -28.10 9.47 -24.96
CA ARG A 163 -28.80 9.23 -26.24
C ARG A 163 -28.05 8.26 -27.17
N MET A 164 -26.72 8.23 -27.08
CA MET A 164 -25.86 7.47 -28.00
C MET A 164 -24.95 6.48 -27.29
N LEU A 165 -24.64 6.71 -26.01
CA LEU A 165 -23.70 5.92 -25.23
C LEU A 165 -24.35 5.35 -23.97
N THR A 166 -23.89 4.18 -23.52
CA THR A 166 -24.24 3.67 -22.18
C THR A 166 -23.44 4.41 -21.09
N PRO A 167 -23.86 4.34 -19.81
CA PRO A 167 -23.09 4.92 -18.70
C PRO A 167 -21.64 4.44 -18.67
N ARG A 168 -21.39 3.12 -18.73
CA ARG A 168 -20.02 2.59 -18.76
C ARG A 168 -19.21 3.12 -19.94
N GLN A 169 -19.80 3.19 -21.13
CA GLN A 169 -19.18 3.77 -22.33
C GLN A 169 -18.85 5.27 -22.22
N ILE A 170 -19.58 6.01 -21.38
CA ILE A 170 -19.26 7.41 -21.07
C ILE A 170 -18.10 7.43 -20.08
N ALA A 171 -18.16 6.66 -18.99
CA ALA A 171 -17.10 6.55 -17.98
C ALA A 171 -15.73 6.21 -18.60
N ASP A 172 -15.70 5.20 -19.48
CA ASP A 172 -14.48 4.75 -20.18
C ASP A 172 -13.88 5.82 -21.12
N ARG A 173 -14.63 6.86 -21.49
CA ARG A 173 -14.21 7.92 -22.41
C ARG A 173 -13.99 9.27 -21.74
N LEU A 174 -14.16 9.35 -20.41
CA LEU A 174 -13.94 10.60 -19.65
C LEU A 174 -12.46 10.99 -19.54
N ASP A 175 -11.54 10.15 -20.03
CA ASP A 175 -10.12 10.52 -20.18
C ASP A 175 -9.89 11.60 -21.26
N ASP A 176 -10.84 11.78 -22.20
CA ASP A 176 -10.84 12.84 -23.22
C ASP A 176 -12.16 13.64 -23.10
N ARG A 177 -12.46 14.09 -21.87
CA ARG A 177 -13.78 14.69 -21.52
C ARG A 177 -14.07 15.97 -22.29
N PHE A 178 -13.05 16.76 -22.64
CA PHE A 178 -13.24 17.99 -23.40
C PHE A 178 -13.70 17.72 -24.83
N ARG A 179 -13.23 16.63 -25.45
CA ARG A 179 -13.72 16.19 -26.75
C ARG A 179 -15.10 15.53 -26.65
N LEU A 180 -15.32 14.77 -25.58
CA LEU A 180 -16.60 14.10 -25.32
C LEU A 180 -17.73 15.08 -24.97
N LEU A 181 -17.48 16.21 -24.32
CA LEU A 181 -18.51 17.13 -23.78
C LEU A 181 -18.61 18.47 -24.54
N THR A 182 -18.49 18.40 -25.87
CA THR A 182 -18.48 19.53 -26.81
C THR A 182 -19.83 20.14 -27.19
N SER A 183 -20.97 19.55 -26.82
CA SER A 183 -22.30 20.01 -27.29
C SER A 183 -23.29 20.28 -26.16
N GLY A 184 -23.32 21.53 -25.68
CA GLY A 184 -24.32 22.05 -24.73
C GLY A 184 -25.54 22.72 -25.38
N SER A 185 -26.43 23.26 -24.56
CA SER A 185 -27.64 23.94 -25.03
C SER A 185 -27.32 25.23 -25.78
N ARG A 186 -27.93 25.41 -26.97
CA ARG A 186 -27.74 26.60 -27.84
C ARG A 186 -28.31 27.90 -27.26
N THR A 187 -29.04 27.82 -26.15
CA THR A 187 -29.69 28.96 -25.49
C THR A 187 -28.86 29.56 -24.36
N VAL A 188 -27.70 28.99 -24.04
CA VAL A 188 -26.79 29.44 -22.99
C VAL A 188 -25.61 30.19 -23.63
N LEU A 189 -24.99 31.14 -22.91
CA LEU A 189 -23.86 31.95 -23.40
C LEU A 189 -22.76 31.06 -24.01
N PRO A 190 -22.06 31.49 -25.09
CA PRO A 190 -21.02 30.70 -25.75
C PRO A 190 -19.98 30.09 -24.79
N ARG A 191 -19.58 30.84 -23.76
CA ARG A 191 -18.65 30.42 -22.72
C ARG A 191 -19.14 29.32 -21.78
N GLN A 192 -20.44 29.03 -21.75
CA GLN A 192 -21.08 27.99 -20.93
C GLN A 192 -21.57 26.81 -21.78
N GLN A 193 -21.35 26.83 -23.10
CA GLN A 193 -21.83 25.78 -24.02
C GLN A 193 -20.99 24.50 -23.97
N THR A 194 -19.74 24.58 -23.49
CA THR A 194 -18.87 23.41 -23.33
C THR A 194 -18.11 23.51 -22.01
N LEU A 195 -17.72 22.36 -21.47
CA LEU A 195 -16.86 22.31 -20.28
C LEU A 195 -15.55 23.07 -20.49
N ARG A 196 -14.95 22.93 -21.69
CA ARG A 196 -13.71 23.61 -22.07
C ARG A 196 -13.88 25.13 -22.06
N ALA A 197 -14.96 25.65 -22.64
CA ALA A 197 -15.21 27.09 -22.70
C ALA A 197 -15.37 27.75 -21.32
N VAL A 198 -15.91 27.01 -20.33
CA VAL A 198 -16.02 27.51 -18.94
C VAL A 198 -14.66 27.62 -18.27
N VAL A 199 -13.76 26.67 -18.56
CA VAL A 199 -12.41 26.64 -18.00
C VAL A 199 -11.48 27.61 -18.75
N ASP A 200 -11.60 27.74 -20.08
CA ASP A 200 -10.90 28.76 -20.89
C ASP A 200 -11.18 30.16 -20.34
N TRP A 201 -12.45 30.48 -20.08
CA TRP A 201 -12.81 31.75 -19.47
C TRP A 201 -12.21 31.94 -18.07
N SER A 202 -12.15 30.88 -17.25
CA SER A 202 -11.46 30.96 -15.95
C SER A 202 -9.97 31.26 -16.11
N TRP A 203 -9.34 30.64 -17.10
CA TRP A 203 -7.91 30.76 -17.36
C TRP A 203 -7.54 32.14 -17.91
N ASP A 204 -8.37 32.70 -18.78
CA ASP A 204 -8.14 34.01 -19.39
C ASP A 204 -8.20 35.15 -18.36
N LEU A 205 -8.92 34.96 -17.25
CA LEU A 205 -8.98 35.90 -16.11
C LEU A 205 -7.79 35.79 -15.14
N LEU A 206 -6.92 34.78 -15.30
CA LEU A 206 -5.74 34.63 -14.46
C LEU A 206 -4.60 35.52 -14.95
N ASP A 207 -3.80 36.01 -14.00
CA ASP A 207 -2.53 36.66 -14.30
C ASP A 207 -1.44 35.65 -14.70
N ALA A 208 -0.23 36.13 -14.98
CA ALA A 208 0.87 35.27 -15.43
C ALA A 208 1.34 34.29 -14.36
N ASP A 209 1.44 34.73 -13.11
CA ASP A 209 1.94 33.93 -11.98
C ASP A 209 0.92 32.86 -11.59
N GLU A 210 -0.37 33.22 -11.59
CA GLU A 210 -1.49 32.30 -11.37
C GLU A 210 -1.57 31.21 -12.43
N ARG A 211 -1.39 31.55 -13.72
CA ARG A 211 -1.36 30.57 -14.82
C ARG A 211 -0.18 29.62 -14.69
N GLU A 212 0.99 30.15 -14.35
CA GLU A 212 2.18 29.33 -14.15
C GLU A 212 2.00 28.36 -12.98
N VAL A 213 1.55 28.86 -11.82
CA VAL A 213 1.30 28.03 -10.62
C VAL A 213 0.22 27.00 -10.89
N LEU A 214 -0.91 27.38 -11.50
CA LEU A 214 -2.00 26.45 -11.82
C LEU A 214 -1.53 25.35 -12.79
N GLY A 215 -0.76 25.73 -13.81
CA GLY A 215 -0.12 24.80 -14.75
C GLY A 215 0.78 23.81 -14.01
N ARG A 216 1.74 24.29 -13.21
CA ARG A 216 2.69 23.47 -12.46
C ARG A 216 2.00 22.58 -11.42
N LEU A 217 0.90 23.02 -10.78
CA LEU A 217 0.11 22.20 -9.84
C LEU A 217 -0.51 20.95 -10.49
N SER A 218 -0.64 20.92 -11.83
CA SER A 218 -1.20 19.76 -12.55
C SER A 218 -0.34 18.50 -12.54
N VAL A 219 0.93 18.61 -12.11
CA VAL A 219 1.87 17.48 -11.98
C VAL A 219 1.64 16.66 -10.71
N PHE A 220 0.97 17.22 -9.70
CA PHE A 220 0.68 16.51 -8.45
C PHE A 220 -0.44 15.49 -8.62
N ALA A 221 -0.29 14.34 -7.98
CA ALA A 221 -1.30 13.31 -7.88
C ALA A 221 -1.93 13.34 -6.48
N GLY A 222 -3.23 13.68 -6.41
CA GLY A 222 -3.94 13.76 -5.13
C GLY A 222 -3.67 15.02 -4.30
N GLY A 223 -3.12 16.06 -4.93
CA GLY A 223 -2.84 17.36 -4.31
C GLY A 223 -1.50 17.42 -3.57
N CYS A 224 -1.28 18.52 -2.86
CA CYS A 224 -0.01 18.83 -2.20
C CYS A 224 -0.23 19.68 -0.94
N ASP A 225 0.76 19.69 -0.05
CA ASP A 225 0.85 20.73 1.00
C ASP A 225 1.50 22.01 0.45
N LEU A 226 1.59 23.05 1.28
CA LEU A 226 2.20 24.32 0.87
C LEU A 226 3.69 24.17 0.51
N ALA A 227 4.45 23.41 1.31
CA ALA A 227 5.89 23.25 1.10
C ALA A 227 6.20 22.55 -0.24
N ALA A 228 5.37 21.57 -0.61
CA ALA A 228 5.43 20.90 -1.90
C ALA A 228 5.04 21.85 -3.04
N ALA A 229 3.99 22.66 -2.87
CA ALA A 229 3.60 23.67 -3.85
C ALA A 229 4.71 24.69 -4.10
N GLU A 230 5.34 25.23 -3.05
CA GLU A 230 6.47 26.16 -3.14
C GLU A 230 7.69 25.53 -3.81
N ALA A 231 7.98 24.26 -3.52
CA ALA A 231 9.11 23.55 -4.12
C ALA A 231 8.96 23.32 -5.64
N VAL A 232 7.73 23.15 -6.12
CA VAL A 232 7.44 22.86 -7.54
C VAL A 232 7.10 24.12 -8.33
N CYS A 233 6.33 25.03 -7.73
CA CYS A 233 5.81 26.22 -8.40
C CYS A 233 6.66 27.47 -8.13
N GLY A 234 7.57 27.44 -7.16
CA GLY A 234 8.43 28.56 -6.80
C GLY A 234 7.79 29.52 -5.77
N PRO A 235 8.43 30.68 -5.51
CA PRO A 235 8.06 31.57 -4.41
C PRO A 235 6.69 32.25 -4.57
N ALA A 236 6.17 32.36 -5.79
CA ALA A 236 4.83 32.91 -6.05
C ALA A 236 3.69 31.98 -5.62
N ALA A 237 4.00 30.72 -5.25
CA ALA A 237 3.00 29.70 -4.95
C ALA A 237 2.03 30.11 -3.83
N LEU A 238 2.52 30.75 -2.76
CA LEU A 238 1.67 31.11 -1.62
C LEU A 238 0.58 32.13 -2.00
N GLU A 239 0.98 33.22 -2.65
CA GLU A 239 0.05 34.28 -3.06
C GLU A 239 -0.91 33.77 -4.15
N ALA A 240 -0.38 33.05 -5.14
CA ALA A 240 -1.19 32.47 -6.21
C ALA A 240 -2.17 31.40 -5.68
N LEU A 241 -1.78 30.56 -4.71
CA LEU A 241 -2.69 29.58 -4.12
C LEU A 241 -3.87 30.24 -3.41
N GLY A 242 -3.63 31.35 -2.69
CA GLY A 242 -4.71 32.12 -2.07
C GLY A 242 -5.73 32.59 -3.10
N SER A 243 -5.25 33.24 -4.16
CA SER A 243 -6.10 33.73 -5.26
C SER A 243 -6.79 32.60 -6.02
N LEU A 244 -6.10 31.49 -6.33
CA LEU A 244 -6.67 30.34 -7.03
C LEU A 244 -7.73 29.60 -6.18
N VAL A 245 -7.59 29.62 -4.86
CA VAL A 245 -8.62 29.12 -3.93
C VAL A 245 -9.82 30.04 -3.92
N ASP A 246 -9.61 31.35 -3.82
CA ASP A 246 -10.68 32.34 -3.90
C ASP A 246 -11.46 32.16 -5.21
N LYS A 247 -10.76 32.02 -6.34
CA LYS A 247 -11.29 31.75 -7.69
C LYS A 247 -11.86 30.34 -7.90
N SER A 248 -11.87 29.49 -6.86
CA SER A 248 -12.39 28.11 -6.87
C SER A 248 -11.74 27.18 -7.92
N LEU A 249 -10.51 27.45 -8.33
CA LEU A 249 -9.71 26.59 -9.22
C LEU A 249 -8.88 25.58 -8.45
N VAL A 250 -8.53 25.91 -7.21
CA VAL A 250 -7.87 25.05 -6.23
C VAL A 250 -8.81 24.85 -5.05
N VAL A 251 -8.96 23.59 -4.62
CA VAL A 251 -9.67 23.28 -3.38
C VAL A 251 -8.65 23.18 -2.25
N ALA A 252 -8.83 23.99 -1.21
CA ALA A 252 -8.06 23.91 0.02
C ALA A 252 -8.88 23.21 1.11
N ALA A 253 -8.37 22.10 1.64
CA ALA A 253 -9.04 21.33 2.69
C ALA A 253 -8.10 21.06 3.87
N PRO A 254 -8.58 21.14 5.13
CA PRO A 254 -7.80 20.73 6.28
C PRO A 254 -7.42 19.24 6.18
N SER A 255 -6.16 18.92 6.43
CA SER A 255 -5.62 17.56 6.41
C SER A 255 -5.04 17.21 7.78
N GLY A 256 -5.92 17.00 8.78
CA GLY A 256 -5.52 16.67 10.15
C GLY A 256 -4.48 17.64 10.72
N ASP A 257 -3.46 17.10 11.39
CA ASP A 257 -2.37 17.89 11.99
C ASP A 257 -1.35 18.44 10.97
N SER A 258 -1.48 18.08 9.68
CA SER A 258 -0.53 18.45 8.60
C SER A 258 -0.84 19.78 7.91
N GLY A 259 -1.86 20.51 8.37
CA GLY A 259 -2.25 21.80 7.81
C GLY A 259 -3.20 21.68 6.61
N MET A 260 -3.17 22.67 5.71
CA MET A 260 -4.06 22.72 4.54
C MET A 260 -3.46 21.91 3.38
N ARG A 261 -4.31 21.15 2.69
CA ARG A 261 -3.98 20.46 1.45
C ARG A 261 -4.67 21.13 0.28
N TYR A 262 -3.91 21.41 -0.76
CA TYR A 262 -4.36 22.02 -2.00
C TYR A 262 -4.50 20.94 -3.07
N ARG A 263 -5.65 20.89 -3.73
CA ARG A 263 -5.89 19.96 -4.85
C ARG A 263 -6.61 20.68 -5.98
N LEU A 264 -6.28 20.32 -7.22
CA LEU A 264 -7.06 20.72 -8.37
C LEU A 264 -8.29 19.81 -8.49
N LEU A 265 -9.39 20.37 -9.01
CA LEU A 265 -10.51 19.57 -9.51
C LEU A 265 -10.05 18.80 -10.76
N GLU A 266 -10.55 17.58 -11.00
CA GLU A 266 -10.03 16.71 -12.07
C GLU A 266 -10.09 17.38 -13.44
N THR A 267 -11.18 18.11 -13.69
CA THR A 267 -11.38 18.88 -14.93
C THR A 267 -10.36 20.01 -15.09
N VAL A 268 -10.06 20.74 -14.00
CA VAL A 268 -9.10 21.84 -14.01
C VAL A 268 -7.67 21.30 -14.15
N ALA A 269 -7.38 20.17 -13.51
CA ALA A 269 -6.07 19.52 -13.58
C ALA A 269 -5.71 19.08 -15.02
N GLU A 270 -6.68 18.50 -15.75
CA GLU A 270 -6.45 18.11 -17.16
C GLU A 270 -6.19 19.33 -18.04
N TYR A 271 -7.00 20.39 -17.89
CA TYR A 271 -6.82 21.62 -18.64
C TYR A 271 -5.47 22.29 -18.34
N ALA A 272 -5.12 22.41 -17.07
CA ALA A 272 -3.85 23.00 -16.63
C ALA A 272 -2.64 22.19 -17.17
N ARG A 273 -2.79 20.87 -17.29
CA ARG A 273 -1.77 20.00 -17.89
C ARG A 273 -1.60 20.24 -19.38
N GLU A 274 -2.69 20.37 -20.14
CA GLU A 274 -2.65 20.73 -21.56
C GLU A 274 -1.95 22.10 -21.76
N ARG A 275 -2.28 23.09 -20.93
CA ARG A 275 -1.64 24.41 -20.98
C ARG A 275 -0.17 24.38 -20.60
N LEU A 276 0.22 23.54 -19.63
CA LEU A 276 1.62 23.34 -19.25
C LEU A 276 2.44 22.64 -20.35
N ASP A 277 1.81 21.72 -21.09
CA ASP A 277 2.40 21.10 -22.27
C ASP A 277 2.64 22.14 -23.38
N GLU A 278 1.66 23.00 -23.65
CA GLU A 278 1.73 24.06 -24.67
C GLU A 278 2.79 25.14 -24.33
N SER A 279 2.96 25.47 -23.05
CA SER A 279 3.99 26.43 -22.62
C SER A 279 5.41 25.84 -22.59
N GLY A 280 5.54 24.51 -22.68
CA GLY A 280 6.82 23.79 -22.58
C GLY A 280 7.36 23.66 -21.15
N GLY A 281 6.61 24.09 -20.13
CA GLY A 281 7.05 24.10 -18.72
C GLY A 281 7.01 22.73 -18.03
N ARG A 282 6.43 21.71 -18.67
CA ARG A 282 6.19 20.39 -18.04
C ARG A 282 7.44 19.71 -17.53
N ALA A 283 8.51 19.66 -18.32
CA ALA A 283 9.73 18.95 -17.95
C ALA A 283 10.38 19.54 -16.68
N GLU A 284 10.34 20.87 -16.53
CA GLU A 284 10.85 21.55 -15.34
C GLU A 284 9.97 21.25 -14.11
N ALA A 285 8.65 21.34 -14.27
CA ALA A 285 7.70 21.07 -13.18
C ALA A 285 7.77 19.61 -12.70
N GLU A 286 7.80 18.64 -13.62
CA GLU A 286 7.94 17.22 -13.27
C GLU A 286 9.31 16.93 -12.63
N ARG A 287 10.39 17.61 -13.05
CA ARG A 287 11.71 17.49 -12.41
C ARG A 287 11.72 18.05 -10.99
N ALA A 288 11.09 19.20 -10.76
CA ALA A 288 10.95 19.78 -9.43
C ALA A 288 10.11 18.89 -8.51
N HIS A 289 9.01 18.34 -9.03
CA HIS A 289 8.16 17.36 -8.32
C HIS A 289 8.93 16.10 -7.95
N LEU A 290 9.64 15.50 -8.91
CA LEU A 290 10.51 14.34 -8.66
C LEU A 290 11.53 14.63 -7.56
N THR A 291 12.21 15.77 -7.64
CA THR A 291 13.23 16.16 -6.65
C THR A 291 12.63 16.31 -5.26
N HIS A 292 11.48 17.00 -5.15
CA HIS A 292 10.78 17.20 -3.88
C HIS A 292 10.36 15.86 -3.25
N TYR A 293 9.66 15.01 -4.00
CA TYR A 293 9.14 13.75 -3.46
C TYR A 293 10.22 12.69 -3.22
N ARG A 294 11.31 12.71 -4.00
CA ARG A 294 12.49 11.91 -3.68
C ARG A 294 13.12 12.36 -2.37
N GLU A 295 13.29 13.67 -2.15
CA GLU A 295 13.80 14.17 -0.87
C GLU A 295 12.87 13.88 0.31
N LEU A 296 11.55 13.95 0.09
CA LEU A 296 10.55 13.56 1.08
C LEU A 296 10.72 12.09 1.48
N ALA A 297 10.83 11.17 0.52
CA ALA A 297 11.05 9.75 0.81
C ALA A 297 12.38 9.53 1.56
N ARG A 298 13.47 10.09 1.02
CA ARG A 298 14.83 9.96 1.53
C ARG A 298 14.99 10.43 2.98
N THR A 299 14.33 11.53 3.34
CA THR A 299 14.39 12.11 4.69
C THR A 299 13.37 11.49 5.65
N THR A 300 12.29 10.89 5.14
CA THR A 300 11.28 10.21 5.96
C THR A 300 11.70 8.77 6.32
N ASP A 301 12.45 8.08 5.45
CA ASP A 301 12.89 6.69 5.68
C ASP A 301 13.59 6.48 7.04
N PRO A 302 14.59 7.30 7.46
CA PRO A 302 15.22 7.14 8.78
C PRO A 302 14.24 7.28 9.96
N LEU A 303 13.16 8.03 9.80
CA LEU A 303 12.15 8.23 10.85
C LEU A 303 11.30 6.97 11.10
N LEU A 304 11.35 5.99 10.17
CA LEU A 304 10.72 4.68 10.32
C LEU A 304 11.45 3.76 11.32
N HIS A 305 12.59 4.19 11.89
CA HIS A 305 13.42 3.41 12.80
C HIS A 305 13.31 3.86 14.27
N GLY A 306 12.32 4.69 14.62
CA GLY A 306 12.19 5.21 15.97
C GLY A 306 10.80 5.75 16.33
N PRO A 307 10.67 6.67 17.30
CA PRO A 307 9.39 7.03 17.90
C PRO A 307 8.44 7.78 16.94
N GLN A 308 8.97 8.32 15.84
CA GLN A 308 8.19 9.02 14.81
C GLN A 308 7.62 8.07 13.74
N GLN A 309 7.82 6.76 13.87
CA GLN A 309 7.46 5.75 12.87
C GLN A 309 5.99 5.84 12.42
N VAL A 310 5.04 6.01 13.34
CA VAL A 310 3.60 6.12 12.99
C VAL A 310 3.36 7.34 12.08
N ALA A 311 3.84 8.52 12.48
CA ALA A 311 3.69 9.74 11.72
C ALA A 311 4.43 9.68 10.36
N ALA A 312 5.59 9.01 10.32
CA ALA A 312 6.36 8.81 9.09
C ALA A 312 5.62 7.89 8.10
N VAL A 313 5.01 6.79 8.59
CA VAL A 313 4.17 5.91 7.78
C VAL A 313 2.96 6.66 7.24
N GLU A 314 2.23 7.40 8.08
CA GLU A 314 1.08 8.21 7.67
C GLU A 314 1.47 9.28 6.63
N ARG A 315 2.67 9.85 6.75
CA ARG A 315 3.21 10.80 5.75
C ARG A 315 3.44 10.12 4.40
N LEU A 316 4.09 8.96 4.38
CA LEU A 316 4.37 8.22 3.14
C LEU A 316 3.08 7.72 2.47
N GLU A 317 2.10 7.27 3.25
CA GLU A 317 0.79 6.88 2.71
C GLU A 317 0.04 8.05 2.06
N ARG A 318 0.02 9.19 2.74
CA ARG A 318 -0.66 10.39 2.25
C ARG A 318 -0.07 10.87 0.92
N GLU A 319 1.26 10.80 0.80
CA GLU A 319 1.98 11.22 -0.41
C GLU A 319 2.24 10.08 -1.40
N TYR A 320 1.62 8.91 -1.21
CA TYR A 320 1.98 7.72 -1.96
C TYR A 320 1.74 7.86 -3.47
N GLU A 321 0.64 8.48 -3.89
CA GLU A 321 0.37 8.71 -5.31
C GLU A 321 1.35 9.70 -5.94
N ASN A 322 1.81 10.70 -5.18
CA ASN A 322 2.87 11.60 -5.62
C ASN A 322 4.22 10.87 -5.73
N LEU A 323 4.55 10.00 -4.77
CA LEU A 323 5.77 9.16 -4.80
C LEU A 323 5.77 8.21 -6.01
N ARG A 324 4.63 7.57 -6.30
CA ARG A 324 4.46 6.75 -7.50
C ARG A 324 4.61 7.56 -8.79
N THR A 325 4.07 8.77 -8.81
CA THR A 325 4.17 9.67 -9.97
C THR A 325 5.62 10.08 -10.22
N ALA A 326 6.35 10.46 -9.17
CA ALA A 326 7.77 10.75 -9.23
C ALA A 326 8.58 9.55 -9.74
N LEU A 327 8.30 8.35 -9.24
CA LEU A 327 8.99 7.13 -9.69
C LEU A 327 8.71 6.80 -11.16
N ARG A 328 7.46 6.92 -11.63
CA ARG A 328 7.10 6.78 -13.05
C ARG A 328 7.84 7.79 -13.93
N HIS A 329 7.95 9.03 -13.48
CA HIS A 329 8.67 10.07 -14.20
C HIS A 329 10.18 9.77 -14.30
N ALA A 330 10.81 9.34 -13.20
CA ALA A 330 12.22 8.93 -13.20
C ALA A 330 12.48 7.75 -14.17
N LEU A 331 11.59 6.75 -14.20
CA LEU A 331 11.68 5.63 -15.15
C LEU A 331 11.50 6.08 -16.60
N ALA A 332 10.53 6.96 -16.88
CA ALA A 332 10.28 7.50 -18.22
C ALA A 332 11.50 8.26 -18.77
N LEU A 333 12.21 9.00 -17.91
CA LEU A 333 13.45 9.68 -18.24
C LEU A 333 14.68 8.76 -18.26
N ARG A 334 14.52 7.49 -17.85
CA ARG A 334 15.63 6.55 -17.60
C ARG A 334 16.68 7.13 -16.62
N ASP A 335 16.24 7.95 -15.67
CA ASP A 335 17.10 8.53 -14.61
C ASP A 335 17.32 7.48 -13.51
N GLU A 336 18.36 6.67 -13.71
CA GLU A 336 18.71 5.56 -12.83
C GLU A 336 18.84 5.99 -11.37
N GLN A 337 19.53 7.11 -11.09
CA GLN A 337 19.94 7.42 -9.72
C GLN A 337 18.79 8.00 -8.89
N GLU A 338 17.91 8.79 -9.49
CA GLU A 338 16.69 9.23 -8.83
C GLU A 338 15.77 8.04 -8.52
N ALA A 339 15.64 7.11 -9.47
CA ALA A 339 14.83 5.91 -9.29
C ALA A 339 15.40 4.97 -8.23
N LEU A 340 16.73 4.75 -8.21
CA LEU A 340 17.42 4.01 -7.15
C LEU A 340 17.18 4.63 -5.77
N CYS A 341 17.34 5.95 -5.64
CA CYS A 341 17.16 6.66 -4.38
C CYS A 341 15.71 6.53 -3.85
N LEU A 342 14.72 6.72 -4.72
CA LEU A 342 13.30 6.55 -4.38
C LEU A 342 12.98 5.12 -3.93
N VAL A 343 13.34 4.12 -4.74
CA VAL A 343 13.07 2.71 -4.44
C VAL A 343 13.70 2.31 -3.11
N LEU A 344 14.99 2.58 -2.92
CA LEU A 344 15.71 2.20 -1.70
C LEU A 344 15.13 2.88 -0.44
N SER A 345 14.59 4.10 -0.56
CA SER A 345 13.93 4.81 0.54
C SER A 345 12.51 4.30 0.83
N LEU A 346 11.88 3.54 -0.09
CA LEU A 346 10.50 3.07 0.03
C LEU A 346 10.38 1.57 0.36
N VAL A 347 11.47 0.79 0.21
CA VAL A 347 11.48 -0.66 0.48
C VAL A 347 10.91 -0.99 1.87
N ARG A 348 11.34 -0.26 2.91
CA ARG A 348 10.85 -0.48 4.28
C ARG A 348 9.37 -0.18 4.42
N PHE A 349 8.91 0.93 3.86
CA PHE A 349 7.50 1.32 3.85
C PHE A 349 6.64 0.26 3.15
N TRP A 350 7.06 -0.21 1.97
CA TRP A 350 6.35 -1.26 1.25
C TRP A 350 6.27 -2.56 2.04
N ARG A 351 7.34 -2.95 2.74
CA ARG A 351 7.33 -4.12 3.63
C ARG A 351 6.34 -3.93 4.79
N MET A 352 6.30 -2.75 5.42
CA MET A 352 5.36 -2.47 6.52
C MET A 352 3.89 -2.47 6.08
N ARG A 353 3.62 -2.05 4.83
CA ARG A 353 2.28 -1.98 4.25
C ARG A 353 1.88 -3.19 3.41
N ASP A 354 2.71 -4.21 3.36
CA ASP A 354 2.50 -5.42 2.57
C ASP A 354 2.30 -5.14 1.06
N LEU A 355 3.00 -4.14 0.55
CA LEU A 355 2.97 -3.73 -0.86
C LEU A 355 4.05 -4.46 -1.67
N ARG A 356 4.20 -5.77 -1.46
CA ARG A 356 5.33 -6.57 -1.99
C ARG A 356 5.32 -6.72 -3.50
N ILE A 357 4.14 -6.93 -4.10
CA ILE A 357 3.99 -7.00 -5.57
C ILE A 357 4.44 -5.67 -6.19
N GLU A 358 4.07 -4.56 -5.55
CA GLU A 358 4.46 -3.23 -6.01
C GLU A 358 5.97 -3.00 -5.83
N ALA A 359 6.54 -3.35 -4.67
CA ALA A 359 7.97 -3.31 -4.44
C ALA A 359 8.76 -4.15 -5.46
N ARG A 360 8.30 -5.37 -5.76
CA ARG A 360 8.89 -6.26 -6.77
C ARG A 360 8.90 -5.58 -8.14
N ASN A 361 7.75 -5.09 -8.60
CA ASN A 361 7.62 -4.48 -9.92
C ASN A 361 8.54 -3.25 -10.04
N TRP A 362 8.53 -2.37 -9.04
CA TRP A 362 9.39 -1.19 -9.04
C TRP A 362 10.87 -1.55 -8.98
N CYS A 363 11.27 -2.50 -8.13
CA CYS A 363 12.67 -2.94 -8.08
C CYS A 363 13.12 -3.55 -9.42
N SER A 364 12.25 -4.32 -10.10
CA SER A 364 12.55 -4.92 -11.40
C SER A 364 12.75 -3.87 -12.49
N GLU A 365 11.81 -2.91 -12.59
CA GLU A 365 11.88 -1.80 -13.56
C GLU A 365 13.13 -0.95 -13.34
N VAL A 366 13.44 -0.59 -12.09
CA VAL A 366 14.63 0.22 -11.76
C VAL A 366 15.93 -0.55 -11.98
N ALA A 367 15.97 -1.84 -11.65
CA ALA A 367 17.13 -2.69 -11.94
C ALA A 367 17.44 -2.75 -13.45
N SER A 368 16.43 -2.63 -14.31
CA SER A 368 16.60 -2.63 -15.78
C SER A 368 17.17 -1.32 -16.36
N LEU A 369 17.30 -0.25 -15.55
CA LEU A 369 17.88 1.01 -15.98
C LEU A 369 19.40 0.94 -16.10
N GLY A 370 20.03 0.20 -15.19
CA GLY A 370 21.49 0.09 -15.05
C GLY A 370 22.05 -1.27 -15.48
N PRO A 371 23.39 -1.42 -15.43
CA PRO A 371 24.03 -2.72 -15.59
C PRO A 371 23.72 -3.63 -14.39
N ASP A 372 23.45 -4.91 -14.66
CA ASP A 372 23.28 -5.91 -13.61
C ASP A 372 24.62 -6.12 -12.86
N PRO A 373 24.69 -5.77 -11.56
CA PRO A 373 25.93 -5.81 -10.78
C PRO A 373 26.41 -7.24 -10.48
N PHE A 374 25.59 -8.25 -10.77
CA PHE A 374 25.91 -9.67 -10.60
C PHE A 374 26.28 -10.35 -11.93
N THR A 375 26.49 -9.59 -13.01
CA THR A 375 27.05 -10.12 -14.26
C THR A 375 28.51 -10.48 -14.07
N GLU A 376 28.90 -11.70 -14.47
CA GLU A 376 30.30 -12.14 -14.38
C GLU A 376 31.21 -11.43 -15.41
N PRO A 377 32.47 -11.10 -15.07
CA PRO A 377 33.11 -11.32 -13.77
C PRO A 377 32.60 -10.34 -12.70
N VAL A 378 32.14 -10.87 -11.58
CA VAL A 378 31.57 -10.05 -10.50
C VAL A 378 32.68 -9.31 -9.77
N ARG A 379 32.45 -8.03 -9.54
CA ARG A 379 33.31 -7.17 -8.73
C ARG A 379 32.98 -7.38 -7.24
N PRO A 380 33.94 -7.80 -6.40
CA PRO A 380 33.73 -7.88 -4.95
C PRO A 380 33.29 -6.54 -4.38
N ALA A 381 32.35 -6.57 -3.43
CA ALA A 381 31.87 -5.37 -2.75
C ALA A 381 32.97 -4.76 -1.86
N ALA A 382 33.10 -3.43 -1.90
CA ALA A 382 33.96 -2.70 -0.96
C ALA A 382 33.12 -2.10 0.19
N PRO A 383 33.72 -1.77 1.36
CA PRO A 383 32.97 -1.25 2.50
C PRO A 383 32.23 0.07 2.20
N VAL A 384 30.95 0.14 2.56
CA VAL A 384 30.12 1.36 2.51
C VAL A 384 29.51 1.60 3.89
N TRP A 385 30.02 2.61 4.60
CA TRP A 385 29.63 2.90 5.99
C TRP A 385 28.41 3.78 6.13
N ASP A 386 28.13 4.64 5.14
CA ASP A 386 26.97 5.53 5.16
C ASP A 386 25.75 4.84 4.53
N PRO A 387 24.52 5.18 4.96
CA PRO A 387 23.32 4.75 4.25
C PRO A 387 23.36 5.16 2.77
N LEU A 388 22.86 4.29 1.88
CA LEU A 388 22.86 4.53 0.43
C LEU A 388 22.12 5.81 0.03
N THR A 389 21.15 6.19 0.84
CA THR A 389 20.25 7.35 0.68
C THR A 389 20.62 8.51 1.62
N ALA A 390 21.79 8.47 2.27
CA ALA A 390 22.23 9.53 3.18
C ALA A 390 22.38 10.89 2.48
N ALA A 391 22.80 10.86 1.22
CA ALA A 391 22.92 12.04 0.36
C ALA A 391 21.99 11.93 -0.86
N PRO A 392 21.51 13.07 -1.40
CA PRO A 392 20.83 13.11 -2.69
C PRO A 392 21.75 12.61 -3.84
N PRO A 393 21.21 12.00 -4.91
CA PRO A 393 21.92 11.87 -6.19
C PRO A 393 22.63 13.17 -6.64
N PRO A 394 23.79 13.08 -7.33
CA PRO A 394 24.35 11.86 -7.90
C PRO A 394 25.19 11.02 -6.92
N MET A 395 24.95 9.72 -6.89
CA MET A 395 25.77 8.69 -6.24
C MET A 395 27.00 8.37 -7.10
N THR A 396 28.14 8.10 -6.46
CA THR A 396 29.40 7.80 -7.15
C THR A 396 30.12 6.60 -6.53
N GLY A 397 31.06 6.01 -7.29
CA GLY A 397 31.95 4.96 -6.80
C GLY A 397 31.21 3.73 -6.27
N GLU A 398 31.56 3.32 -5.06
CA GLU A 398 30.99 2.13 -4.42
C GLU A 398 29.54 2.32 -3.98
N VAL A 399 29.12 3.54 -3.62
CA VAL A 399 27.74 3.82 -3.20
C VAL A 399 26.76 3.53 -4.34
N LEU A 400 27.08 3.94 -5.57
CA LEU A 400 26.24 3.63 -6.74
C LEU A 400 26.23 2.12 -7.04
N ALA A 401 27.37 1.45 -6.92
CA ALA A 401 27.45 0.00 -7.12
C ALA A 401 26.61 -0.76 -6.08
N GLU A 402 26.65 -0.33 -4.82
CA GLU A 402 25.85 -0.91 -3.74
C GLU A 402 24.38 -0.56 -3.87
N ALA A 403 24.01 0.63 -4.34
CA ALA A 403 22.63 0.98 -4.64
C ALA A 403 22.01 0.05 -5.69
N ARG A 404 22.76 -0.25 -6.76
CA ARG A 404 22.36 -1.25 -7.76
C ARG A 404 22.17 -2.63 -7.14
N ARG A 405 23.16 -3.12 -6.38
CA ARG A 405 23.05 -4.42 -5.69
C ARG A 405 21.86 -4.46 -4.75
N GLY A 406 21.62 -3.38 -4.01
CA GLY A 406 20.54 -3.24 -3.05
C GLY A 406 19.15 -3.38 -3.67
N VAL A 407 18.90 -2.78 -4.84
CA VAL A 407 17.62 -2.95 -5.55
C VAL A 407 17.42 -4.39 -6.02
N HIS A 408 18.46 -5.05 -6.51
CA HIS A 408 18.37 -6.48 -6.86
C HIS A 408 18.16 -7.39 -5.64
N LEU A 409 18.76 -7.07 -4.49
CA LEU A 409 18.53 -7.79 -3.23
C LEU A 409 17.11 -7.55 -2.69
N ALA A 410 16.59 -6.32 -2.78
CA ALA A 410 15.22 -6.00 -2.42
C ALA A 410 14.21 -6.70 -3.35
N HIS A 411 14.51 -6.75 -4.66
CA HIS A 411 13.73 -7.54 -5.61
C HIS A 411 13.68 -9.02 -5.22
N MET A 412 14.84 -9.62 -4.94
CA MET A 412 14.94 -11.03 -4.50
C MET A 412 14.11 -11.30 -3.25
N ALA A 413 14.15 -10.42 -2.25
CA ALA A 413 13.36 -10.58 -1.03
C ALA A 413 11.84 -10.45 -1.24
N CYS A 414 11.40 -9.92 -2.38
CA CYS A 414 9.98 -9.85 -2.75
C CYS A 414 9.54 -11.00 -3.67
N MET A 415 10.42 -11.93 -4.04
CA MET A 415 10.14 -13.03 -4.98
C MET A 415 9.54 -14.29 -4.31
N ASP A 416 9.08 -14.22 -3.06
CA ASP A 416 8.42 -15.34 -2.36
C ASP A 416 7.19 -15.90 -3.12
N THR A 417 6.64 -15.15 -4.09
CA THR A 417 5.47 -15.54 -4.87
C THR A 417 5.78 -16.37 -6.13
N GLU A 418 7.04 -16.51 -6.55
CA GLU A 418 7.45 -17.19 -7.81
C GLU A 418 8.69 -18.08 -7.59
N LEU A 419 8.61 -18.98 -6.60
CA LEU A 419 9.76 -19.76 -6.13
C LEU A 419 10.26 -20.87 -7.07
N ASP A 420 9.45 -21.30 -8.04
CA ASP A 420 9.86 -22.27 -9.07
C ASP A 420 11.07 -21.77 -9.87
N ASP A 421 11.23 -20.44 -10.00
CA ASP A 421 12.33 -19.82 -10.73
C ASP A 421 13.68 -20.00 -10.01
N TRP A 422 13.70 -20.11 -8.67
CA TRP A 422 14.93 -20.21 -7.86
C TRP A 422 15.60 -21.59 -7.90
N GLN A 423 14.86 -22.63 -8.26
CA GLN A 423 15.38 -24.00 -8.37
C GLN A 423 16.01 -24.29 -9.73
N THR A 424 15.87 -23.38 -10.69
CA THR A 424 16.52 -23.53 -11.98
C THR A 424 18.05 -23.48 -11.82
N PRO A 425 18.82 -24.24 -12.62
CA PRO A 425 20.29 -24.18 -12.58
C PRO A 425 20.83 -22.74 -12.76
N ALA A 426 20.13 -21.93 -13.54
CA ALA A 426 20.46 -20.53 -13.76
C ALA A 426 20.26 -19.66 -12.51
N ALA A 427 19.14 -19.82 -11.80
CA ALA A 427 18.90 -19.06 -10.57
C ALA A 427 19.79 -19.52 -9.42
N GLN A 428 20.05 -20.83 -9.28
CA GLN A 428 21.04 -21.35 -8.34
C GLN A 428 22.46 -20.82 -8.63
N HIS A 429 22.82 -20.68 -9.91
CA HIS A 429 24.06 -20.01 -10.29
C HIS A 429 24.07 -18.55 -9.89
N ARG A 430 22.97 -17.81 -10.17
CA ARG A 430 22.83 -16.41 -9.77
C ARG A 430 22.93 -16.21 -8.25
N LEU A 431 22.30 -17.09 -7.45
CA LEU A 431 22.39 -17.08 -5.99
C LEU A 431 23.84 -17.29 -5.52
N ARG A 432 24.57 -18.24 -6.11
CA ARG A 432 26.00 -18.45 -5.81
C ARG A 432 26.85 -17.23 -6.16
N VAL A 433 26.55 -16.55 -7.26
CA VAL A 433 27.23 -15.33 -7.67
C VAL A 433 26.95 -14.18 -6.68
N ILE A 434 25.70 -13.98 -6.28
CA ILE A 434 25.31 -13.02 -5.24
C ILE A 434 26.02 -13.37 -3.91
N ALA A 435 26.00 -14.64 -3.51
CA ALA A 435 26.67 -15.14 -2.31
C ALA A 435 28.18 -14.84 -2.32
N ALA A 436 28.84 -14.93 -3.49
CA ALA A 436 30.27 -14.64 -3.63
C ALA A 436 30.62 -13.15 -3.72
N THR A 437 29.63 -12.25 -3.84
CA THR A 437 29.87 -10.81 -4.06
C THR A 437 30.35 -10.09 -2.78
N TYR A 438 29.93 -10.57 -1.61
CA TYR A 438 30.22 -9.95 -0.32
C TYR A 438 31.08 -10.86 0.57
N GLU A 439 31.84 -10.21 1.45
CA GLU A 439 32.54 -10.85 2.55
C GLU A 439 31.77 -10.65 3.87
N PRO A 440 31.76 -11.63 4.79
CA PRO A 440 31.19 -11.48 6.12
C PRO A 440 31.77 -10.28 6.87
N GLY A 441 30.90 -9.48 7.52
CA GLY A 441 31.30 -8.35 8.37
C GLY A 441 31.43 -7.00 7.67
N LEU A 442 31.13 -6.90 6.36
CA LEU A 442 31.05 -5.62 5.68
C LEU A 442 29.95 -4.70 6.30
N PRO A 443 30.15 -3.38 6.38
CA PRO A 443 29.19 -2.50 7.06
C PRO A 443 27.80 -2.48 6.40
N GLN A 444 27.76 -2.48 5.06
CA GLN A 444 26.50 -2.46 4.32
C GLN A 444 25.68 -3.76 4.46
N THR A 445 26.33 -4.89 4.75
CA THR A 445 25.62 -6.18 4.96
C THR A 445 24.95 -6.23 6.34
N CYS A 446 25.25 -5.28 7.22
CA CYS A 446 24.54 -5.12 8.49
C CYS A 446 23.19 -4.38 8.33
N ARG A 447 22.98 -3.70 7.20
CA ARG A 447 21.84 -2.79 6.94
C ARG A 447 20.92 -3.30 5.85
N SER A 448 19.67 -2.85 5.82
CA SER A 448 18.79 -3.09 4.67
C SER A 448 19.16 -2.15 3.52
N PRO A 449 19.15 -2.62 2.26
CA PRO A 449 18.84 -3.99 1.80
C PRO A 449 20.03 -4.97 1.81
N GLY A 450 21.25 -4.53 2.14
CA GLY A 450 22.46 -5.37 2.09
C GLY A 450 22.40 -6.66 2.93
N HIS A 451 21.75 -6.63 4.10
CA HIS A 451 21.55 -7.81 4.96
C HIS A 451 20.72 -8.91 4.27
N LEU A 452 19.93 -8.55 3.25
CA LEU A 452 19.16 -9.53 2.48
C LEU A 452 20.07 -10.50 1.71
N TRP A 453 21.37 -10.18 1.55
CA TRP A 453 22.39 -11.10 1.04
C TRP A 453 22.44 -12.42 1.81
N ALA A 454 22.19 -12.40 3.13
CA ALA A 454 22.18 -13.62 3.94
C ALA A 454 21.09 -14.62 3.49
N PHE A 455 19.98 -14.14 2.91
CA PHE A 455 18.98 -15.04 2.29
C PHE A 455 19.55 -15.75 1.05
N ALA A 456 20.37 -15.08 0.24
CA ALA A 456 21.02 -15.75 -0.89
C ALA A 456 21.97 -16.87 -0.42
N VAL A 457 22.73 -16.64 0.66
CA VAL A 457 23.59 -17.67 1.26
C VAL A 457 22.73 -18.84 1.77
N MET A 458 21.66 -18.55 2.50
CA MET A 458 20.71 -19.57 3.00
C MET A 458 20.12 -20.41 1.86
N LEU A 459 19.68 -19.77 0.76
CA LEU A 459 19.07 -20.44 -0.38
C LEU A 459 20.05 -21.32 -1.18
N THR A 460 21.36 -21.13 -1.01
CA THR A 460 22.39 -22.05 -1.55
C THR A 460 22.64 -23.28 -0.66
N GLY A 461 22.07 -23.32 0.54
CA GLY A 461 22.22 -24.44 1.49
C GLY A 461 23.48 -24.40 2.36
N ASP A 462 24.32 -23.37 2.25
CA ASP A 462 25.56 -23.23 3.03
C ASP A 462 25.29 -22.61 4.42
N MET A 463 24.87 -23.45 5.37
CA MET A 463 24.46 -23.01 6.70
C MET A 463 25.64 -22.57 7.59
N ASP A 464 26.82 -23.15 7.41
CA ASP A 464 28.02 -22.73 8.13
C ASP A 464 28.40 -21.31 7.73
N ARG A 465 28.35 -21.00 6.43
CA ARG A 465 28.56 -19.66 5.93
C ARG A 465 27.46 -18.69 6.34
N LEU A 466 26.20 -19.12 6.38
CA LEU A 466 25.11 -18.28 6.90
C LEU A 466 25.39 -17.86 8.35
N ARG A 467 25.82 -18.82 9.19
CA ARG A 467 26.19 -18.55 10.57
C ARG A 467 27.37 -17.57 10.66
N GLU A 468 28.43 -17.82 9.90
CA GLU A 468 29.59 -16.92 9.84
C GLU A 468 29.19 -15.49 9.46
N THR A 469 28.33 -15.36 8.44
CA THR A 469 27.79 -14.08 7.97
C THR A 469 27.05 -13.32 9.08
N ILE A 470 26.10 -13.97 9.75
CA ILE A 470 25.31 -13.32 10.81
C ILE A 470 26.19 -12.98 12.02
N ASP A 471 27.07 -13.88 12.44
CA ASP A 471 27.99 -13.65 13.57
C ASP A 471 28.98 -12.50 13.27
N ALA A 472 29.46 -12.40 12.03
CA ALA A 472 30.31 -11.30 11.60
C ALA A 472 29.55 -9.97 11.58
N ALA A 473 28.31 -9.94 11.10
CA ALA A 473 27.48 -8.73 11.11
C ALA A 473 27.24 -8.23 12.54
N ILE A 474 26.92 -9.13 13.49
CA ILE A 474 26.74 -8.79 14.91
C ILE A 474 28.03 -8.22 15.52
N ARG A 475 29.20 -8.81 15.22
CA ARG A 475 30.49 -8.27 15.67
C ARG A 475 30.73 -6.87 15.12
N THR A 476 30.55 -6.67 13.81
CA THR A 476 30.70 -5.36 13.17
C THR A 476 29.77 -4.33 13.80
N CYS A 477 28.49 -4.67 14.06
CA CYS A 477 27.55 -3.75 14.70
C CYS A 477 27.96 -3.40 16.13
N ARG A 478 28.47 -4.36 16.91
CA ARG A 478 28.94 -4.11 18.29
C ARG A 478 30.18 -3.22 18.35
N GLU A 479 31.05 -3.32 17.36
CA GLU A 479 32.30 -2.56 17.28
C GLU A 479 32.10 -1.15 16.67
N THR A 480 30.95 -0.91 16.02
CA THR A 480 30.69 0.34 15.29
C THR A 480 29.64 1.19 16.02
N PRO A 481 29.99 2.40 16.50
CA PRO A 481 29.01 3.32 17.07
C PRO A 481 27.91 3.70 16.08
N GLY A 482 26.66 3.79 16.53
CA GLY A 482 25.52 4.16 15.68
C GLY A 482 24.88 2.99 14.90
N PHE A 483 25.31 1.75 15.17
CA PHE A 483 24.76 0.53 14.56
C PHE A 483 23.81 -0.22 15.52
N GLU A 484 23.25 0.46 16.52
CA GLU A 484 22.40 -0.19 17.53
C GLU A 484 21.14 -0.79 16.90
N TRP A 485 20.54 -0.09 15.93
CA TRP A 485 19.36 -0.59 15.22
C TRP A 485 19.69 -1.82 14.36
N GLU A 486 20.82 -1.79 13.66
CA GLU A 486 21.34 -2.89 12.85
C GLU A 486 21.71 -4.09 13.73
N LEU A 487 22.32 -3.86 14.90
CA LEU A 487 22.64 -4.90 15.87
C LEU A 487 21.39 -5.67 16.28
N ALA A 488 20.33 -4.94 16.68
CA ALA A 488 19.07 -5.54 17.07
C ALA A 488 18.43 -6.35 15.94
N THR A 489 18.48 -5.82 14.70
CA THR A 489 17.96 -6.52 13.51
C THR A 489 18.74 -7.81 13.22
N ASN A 490 20.06 -7.80 13.34
CA ASN A 490 20.90 -8.98 13.11
C ASN A 490 20.77 -10.01 14.24
N LEU A 491 20.61 -9.57 15.50
CA LEU A 491 20.29 -10.45 16.64
C LEU A 491 18.93 -11.13 16.44
N GLN A 492 17.91 -10.37 16.02
CA GLN A 492 16.60 -10.92 15.70
C GLN A 492 16.69 -11.94 14.55
N MET A 493 17.44 -11.64 13.49
CA MET A 493 17.65 -12.59 12.40
C MET A 493 18.33 -13.87 12.89
N ARG A 494 19.37 -13.76 13.73
CA ARG A 494 20.02 -14.93 14.34
C ARG A 494 19.04 -15.72 15.19
N ALA A 495 18.26 -15.06 16.04
CA ALA A 495 17.23 -15.71 16.86
C ALA A 495 16.24 -16.52 16.01
N ASN A 496 15.75 -15.99 14.89
CA ASN A 496 14.85 -16.71 13.99
C ASN A 496 15.50 -17.94 13.33
N VAL A 497 16.76 -17.82 12.91
CA VAL A 497 17.52 -18.96 12.35
C VAL A 497 17.77 -20.04 13.41
N LEU A 498 18.12 -19.62 14.63
CA LEU A 498 18.39 -20.51 15.76
C LEU A 498 17.12 -21.17 16.32
N ALA A 499 15.95 -20.52 16.26
CA ALA A 499 14.71 -21.07 16.82
C ALA A 499 14.33 -22.43 16.22
N ASN A 500 14.63 -22.68 14.95
CA ASN A 500 14.34 -23.97 14.30
C ASN A 500 15.39 -25.07 14.60
N ARG A 501 16.39 -24.78 15.45
CA ARG A 501 17.49 -25.66 15.85
C ARG A 501 17.46 -25.83 17.38
N SER A 502 16.85 -26.92 17.86
CA SER A 502 16.63 -27.12 19.30
C SER A 502 17.93 -27.22 20.11
N ASP A 503 19.03 -27.62 19.48
CA ASP A 503 20.37 -27.65 20.10
C ASP A 503 20.91 -26.26 20.43
N TRP A 504 20.39 -25.20 19.79
CA TRP A 504 20.84 -23.81 19.94
C TRP A 504 19.73 -22.86 20.45
N ALA A 505 18.56 -23.38 20.83
CA ALA A 505 17.40 -22.58 21.23
C ALA A 505 17.65 -21.64 22.42
N GLY A 506 18.59 -21.99 23.32
CA GLY A 506 18.97 -21.14 24.45
C GLY A 506 19.63 -19.81 24.04
N ASP A 507 20.38 -19.81 22.94
CA ASP A 507 21.01 -18.60 22.39
C ASP A 507 19.97 -17.75 21.64
N ALA A 508 18.97 -18.37 21.02
CA ALA A 508 17.89 -17.68 20.31
C ALA A 508 17.10 -16.73 21.22
N ARG A 509 16.73 -17.19 22.42
CA ARG A 509 16.01 -16.36 23.40
C ARG A 509 16.84 -15.15 23.84
N ARG A 510 18.12 -15.37 24.12
CA ARG A 510 19.03 -14.29 24.56
C ARG A 510 19.13 -13.20 23.50
N ASP A 511 19.31 -13.59 22.24
CA ASP A 511 19.39 -12.65 21.13
C ASP A 511 18.07 -11.90 20.94
N ALA A 512 16.92 -12.59 21.05
CA ALA A 512 15.62 -11.96 20.95
C ALA A 512 15.34 -10.97 22.11
N ASP A 513 15.76 -11.31 23.33
CA ASP A 513 15.68 -10.41 24.49
C ASP A 513 16.55 -9.15 24.30
N GLU A 514 17.81 -9.30 23.88
CA GLU A 514 18.73 -8.18 23.60
C GLU A 514 18.19 -7.29 22.46
N ALA A 515 17.70 -7.89 21.36
CA ALA A 515 17.07 -7.16 20.26
C ALA A 515 15.82 -6.38 20.71
N LEU A 516 14.97 -7.00 21.54
CA LEU A 516 13.76 -6.38 22.06
C LEU A 516 14.07 -5.19 22.96
N GLU A 517 15.09 -5.29 23.83
CA GLU A 517 15.54 -4.18 24.67
C GLU A 517 16.00 -2.98 23.83
N ILE A 518 16.81 -3.24 22.79
CA ILE A 518 17.30 -2.19 21.90
C ILE A 518 16.15 -1.54 21.11
N HIS A 519 15.27 -2.32 20.49
CA HIS A 519 14.15 -1.75 19.70
C HIS A 519 13.18 -0.93 20.56
N ARG A 520 12.92 -1.36 21.81
CA ARG A 520 12.14 -0.58 22.78
C ARG A 520 12.82 0.73 23.16
N ALA A 521 14.13 0.70 23.39
CA ALA A 521 14.91 1.91 23.70
C ALA A 521 14.90 2.90 22.53
N LEU A 522 14.93 2.41 21.29
CA LEU A 522 14.84 3.21 20.07
C LEU A 522 13.41 3.70 19.76
N GLY A 523 12.39 3.13 20.39
CA GLY A 523 10.99 3.46 20.11
C GLY A 523 10.47 2.91 18.77
N ASP A 524 11.13 1.89 18.21
CA ASP A 524 10.72 1.24 16.95
C ASP A 524 9.60 0.22 17.24
N THR A 525 8.36 0.60 16.92
CA THR A 525 7.17 -0.22 17.25
C THR A 525 7.10 -1.48 16.39
N TRP A 526 7.43 -1.37 15.10
CA TRP A 526 7.40 -2.49 14.17
C TRP A 526 8.44 -3.55 14.55
N SER A 527 9.69 -3.14 14.76
CA SER A 527 10.76 -4.08 15.10
C SER A 527 10.62 -4.62 16.52
N THR A 528 9.95 -3.89 17.43
CA THR A 528 9.57 -4.44 18.74
C THR A 528 8.60 -5.62 18.59
N ALA A 529 7.62 -5.52 17.68
CA ALA A 529 6.70 -6.62 17.40
C ALA A 529 7.41 -7.83 16.76
N GLU A 530 8.36 -7.58 15.85
CA GLU A 530 9.19 -8.62 15.25
C GLU A 530 10.09 -9.34 16.28
N ALA A 531 10.73 -8.59 17.19
CA ALA A 531 11.54 -9.17 18.26
C ALA A 531 10.69 -9.98 19.26
N LEU A 532 9.48 -9.53 19.57
CA LEU A 532 8.50 -10.31 20.34
C LEU A 532 8.11 -11.60 19.61
N SER A 533 7.92 -11.56 18.29
CA SER A 533 7.69 -12.77 17.49
C SER A 533 8.84 -13.75 17.64
N ALA A 534 10.08 -13.29 17.44
CA ALA A 534 11.29 -14.12 17.54
C ALA A 534 11.43 -14.75 18.93
N ARG A 535 11.11 -14.00 19.99
CA ARG A 535 11.11 -14.52 21.37
C ARG A 535 9.98 -15.52 21.62
N GLY A 536 8.78 -15.25 21.12
CA GLY A 536 7.66 -16.18 21.16
C GLY A 536 7.98 -17.51 20.48
N GLU A 537 8.70 -17.47 19.36
CA GLU A 537 9.21 -18.67 18.68
C GLU A 537 10.20 -19.45 19.54
N ALA A 538 11.14 -18.77 20.21
CA ALA A 538 12.06 -19.42 21.14
C ALA A 538 11.32 -20.07 22.34
N HIS A 539 10.27 -19.43 22.86
CA HIS A 539 9.41 -19.99 23.89
C HIS A 539 8.64 -21.23 23.41
N GLU A 540 8.07 -21.20 22.20
CA GLU A 540 7.41 -22.35 21.58
C GLU A 540 8.33 -23.58 21.53
N ARG A 541 9.60 -23.36 21.12
CA ARG A 541 10.59 -24.43 20.93
C ARG A 541 11.09 -25.03 22.25
N THR A 542 10.92 -24.31 23.35
CA THR A 542 11.23 -24.78 24.71
C THR A 542 9.98 -25.28 25.45
N GLY A 543 8.81 -25.26 24.82
CA GLY A 543 7.53 -25.72 25.39
C GLY A 543 6.85 -24.71 26.33
N ASP A 544 7.34 -23.48 26.42
CA ASP A 544 6.77 -22.41 27.24
C ASP A 544 5.66 -21.68 26.47
N TYR A 545 4.59 -22.42 26.17
CA TYR A 545 3.50 -21.93 25.30
C TYR A 545 2.74 -20.75 25.89
N GLU A 546 2.67 -20.61 27.23
CA GLU A 546 2.02 -19.47 27.88
C GLU A 546 2.82 -18.18 27.65
N ALA A 547 4.14 -18.21 27.81
CA ALA A 547 4.99 -17.06 27.51
C ALA A 547 4.98 -16.70 26.02
N ALA A 548 5.01 -17.72 25.14
CA ALA A 548 4.89 -17.52 23.70
C ALA A 548 3.57 -16.81 23.32
N ALA A 549 2.44 -17.24 23.91
CA ALA A 549 1.14 -16.62 23.67
C ALA A 549 1.13 -15.14 24.11
N ALA A 550 1.68 -14.83 25.28
CA ALA A 550 1.75 -13.45 25.79
C ALA A 550 2.60 -12.52 24.88
N ASP A 551 3.70 -13.04 24.34
CA ASP A 551 4.54 -12.30 23.39
C ASP A 551 3.80 -12.02 22.08
N TYR A 552 3.13 -13.03 21.50
CA TYR A 552 2.35 -12.85 20.29
C TYR A 552 1.16 -11.89 20.49
N GLU A 553 0.45 -11.97 21.62
CA GLU A 553 -0.63 -11.02 21.95
C GLU A 553 -0.12 -9.57 22.00
N THR A 554 1.04 -9.37 22.64
CA THR A 554 1.67 -8.04 22.70
C THR A 554 2.09 -7.57 21.30
N ALA A 555 2.70 -8.45 20.50
CA ALA A 555 3.12 -8.14 19.14
C ALA A 555 1.93 -7.77 18.23
N ILE A 556 0.80 -8.48 18.35
CA ILE A 556 -0.43 -8.20 17.62
C ILE A 556 -0.95 -6.79 17.93
N ALA A 557 -0.98 -6.40 19.21
CA ALA A 557 -1.43 -5.07 19.61
C ALA A 557 -0.53 -3.95 19.03
N LEU A 558 0.78 -4.18 18.91
CA LEU A 558 1.71 -3.24 18.27
C LEU A 558 1.50 -3.18 16.75
N ALA A 559 1.31 -4.33 16.10
CA ALA A 559 1.02 -4.42 14.66
C ALA A 559 -0.30 -3.70 14.31
N GLU A 560 -1.34 -3.84 15.14
CA GLU A 560 -2.62 -3.13 14.98
C GLU A 560 -2.46 -1.62 15.05
N ARG A 561 -1.70 -1.12 16.02
CA ARG A 561 -1.43 0.33 16.17
C ARG A 561 -0.72 0.91 14.95
N LEU A 562 0.13 0.11 14.30
CA LEU A 562 0.81 0.52 13.07
C LEU A 562 -0.04 0.35 11.81
N GLY A 563 -1.17 -0.36 11.86
CA GLY A 563 -1.91 -0.76 10.66
C GLY A 563 -1.22 -1.87 9.85
N ALA A 564 -0.33 -2.64 10.47
CA ALA A 564 0.46 -3.71 9.88
C ALA A 564 -0.35 -5.02 9.72
N GLN A 565 -1.30 -5.04 8.79
CA GLN A 565 -2.27 -6.14 8.68
C GLN A 565 -1.65 -7.51 8.37
N ALA A 566 -0.63 -7.57 7.51
CA ALA A 566 0.04 -8.84 7.17
C ALA A 566 0.82 -9.41 8.37
N GLN A 567 1.57 -8.55 9.07
CA GLN A 567 2.28 -8.93 10.30
C GLN A 567 1.29 -9.43 11.37
N LYS A 568 0.17 -8.72 11.55
CA LYS A 568 -0.92 -9.15 12.44
C LYS A 568 -1.42 -10.55 12.06
N ALA A 569 -1.68 -10.82 10.78
CA ALA A 569 -2.19 -12.12 10.35
C ALA A 569 -1.18 -13.25 10.66
N VAL A 570 0.12 -13.04 10.39
CA VAL A 570 1.17 -14.03 10.70
C VAL A 570 1.26 -14.29 12.20
N LEU A 571 1.26 -13.25 13.02
CA LEU A 571 1.28 -13.36 14.48
C LEU A 571 0.03 -14.05 15.03
N THR A 572 -1.14 -13.76 14.44
CA THR A 572 -2.42 -14.39 14.82
C THR A 572 -2.41 -15.89 14.50
N THR A 573 -1.83 -16.28 13.36
CA THR A 573 -1.63 -17.69 13.00
C THR A 573 -0.74 -18.41 14.01
N ARG A 574 0.40 -17.80 14.38
CA ARG A 574 1.32 -18.38 15.38
C ARG A 574 0.67 -18.47 16.77
N LEU A 575 -0.02 -17.43 17.22
CA LEU A 575 -0.80 -17.43 18.46
C LEU A 575 -1.86 -18.54 18.45
N GLY A 576 -2.58 -18.69 17.34
CA GLY A 576 -3.55 -19.75 17.14
C GLY A 576 -2.94 -21.14 17.36
N SER A 577 -1.81 -21.42 16.72
CA SER A 577 -1.08 -22.69 16.88
C SER A 577 -0.63 -22.93 18.33
N VAL A 578 0.00 -21.93 18.96
CA VAL A 578 0.51 -22.06 20.33
C VAL A 578 -0.61 -22.28 21.36
N LEU A 579 -1.77 -21.65 21.18
CA LEU A 579 -2.92 -21.87 22.07
C LEU A 579 -3.46 -23.30 21.98
N LEU A 580 -3.40 -23.94 20.81
CA LEU A 580 -3.79 -25.35 20.65
C LEU A 580 -2.86 -26.29 21.43
N ASP A 581 -1.55 -25.99 21.43
CA ASP A 581 -0.54 -26.73 22.19
C ASP A 581 -0.61 -26.45 23.71
N ALA A 582 -0.96 -25.22 24.10
CA ALA A 582 -1.21 -24.82 25.49
C ALA A 582 -2.52 -25.38 26.08
N GLY A 583 -3.44 -25.86 25.23
CA GLY A 583 -4.73 -26.45 25.64
C GLY A 583 -5.93 -25.49 25.60
N ASP A 584 -5.77 -24.25 25.14
CA ASP A 584 -6.89 -23.33 24.84
C ASP A 584 -7.41 -23.55 23.40
N GLU A 585 -7.95 -24.74 23.20
CA GLU A 585 -8.32 -25.27 21.88
C GLU A 585 -9.37 -24.41 21.17
N GLN A 586 -10.38 -23.96 21.91
CA GLN A 586 -11.46 -23.17 21.35
C GLN A 586 -10.97 -21.81 20.85
N ARG A 587 -10.05 -21.17 21.58
CA ARG A 587 -9.49 -19.88 21.17
C ARG A 587 -8.53 -20.06 20.01
N GLY A 588 -7.64 -21.05 20.07
CA GLY A 588 -6.70 -21.36 19.00
C GLY A 588 -7.39 -21.62 17.66
N GLU A 589 -8.41 -22.49 17.65
CA GLU A 589 -9.17 -22.79 16.43
C GLU A 589 -9.90 -21.54 15.89
N ARG A 590 -10.52 -20.72 16.75
CA ARG A 590 -11.22 -19.50 16.32
C ARG A 590 -10.28 -18.53 15.61
N LEU A 591 -9.08 -18.31 16.16
CA LEU A 591 -8.10 -17.39 15.56
C LEU A 591 -7.61 -17.90 14.20
N LEU A 592 -7.31 -19.20 14.07
CA LEU A 592 -6.93 -19.78 12.79
C LEU A 592 -8.05 -19.66 11.75
N ARG A 593 -9.30 -19.89 12.15
CA ARG A 593 -10.48 -19.69 11.28
C ARG A 593 -10.71 -18.23 10.90
N GLU A 594 -10.41 -17.29 11.79
CA GLU A 594 -10.47 -15.85 11.48
C GLU A 594 -9.47 -15.49 10.37
N VAL A 595 -8.22 -15.97 10.46
CA VAL A 595 -7.21 -15.74 9.42
C VAL A 595 -7.62 -16.41 8.10
N VAL A 596 -8.16 -17.64 8.15
CA VAL A 596 -8.62 -18.36 6.95
C VAL A 596 -9.87 -17.72 6.32
N GLY A 597 -10.78 -17.20 7.14
CA GLY A 597 -12.00 -16.54 6.67
C GLY A 597 -11.80 -15.07 6.27
N GLY A 598 -10.73 -14.44 6.74
CA GLY A 598 -10.38 -13.05 6.47
C GLY A 598 -9.74 -12.87 5.09
N THR A 599 -10.35 -12.01 4.27
CA THR A 599 -9.83 -11.45 3.00
C THR A 599 -9.76 -12.40 1.80
N ARG A 600 -10.84 -12.42 1.00
CA ARG A 600 -10.87 -13.02 -0.35
C ARG A 600 -10.08 -12.24 -1.43
N ASP A 601 -9.65 -11.01 -1.14
CA ASP A 601 -9.10 -10.08 -2.15
C ASP A 601 -7.62 -9.70 -1.98
N ARG A 602 -6.89 -10.27 -1.01
CA ARG A 602 -5.45 -9.97 -0.81
C ARG A 602 -4.63 -11.25 -0.62
N HIS A 603 -3.49 -11.32 -1.30
CA HIS A 603 -2.50 -12.38 -1.07
C HIS A 603 -2.00 -12.27 0.38
N ASN A 604 -2.45 -13.18 1.25
CA ASN A 604 -2.14 -13.16 2.67
C ASN A 604 -1.11 -14.26 2.99
N GLU A 605 0.10 -13.86 3.37
CA GLU A 605 1.21 -14.77 3.70
C GLU A 605 0.95 -15.68 4.88
N ALA A 606 0.06 -15.27 5.79
CA ALA A 606 -0.31 -16.08 6.94
C ALA A 606 -1.22 -17.26 6.57
N LEU A 607 -1.87 -17.19 5.39
CA LEU A 607 -2.95 -18.10 5.03
C LEU A 607 -2.45 -19.56 4.81
N PRO A 608 -1.33 -19.83 4.11
CA PRO A 608 -0.81 -21.19 3.98
C PRO A 608 -0.52 -21.86 5.32
N ALA A 609 0.17 -21.15 6.22
CA ALA A 609 0.48 -21.65 7.56
C ALA A 609 -0.79 -21.83 8.41
N ALA A 610 -1.74 -20.89 8.34
CA ALA A 610 -3.01 -20.98 9.06
C ALA A 610 -3.82 -22.20 8.66
N ARG A 611 -3.95 -22.46 7.34
CA ARG A 611 -4.64 -23.65 6.82
C ARG A 611 -3.93 -24.93 7.25
N LEU A 612 -2.60 -24.97 7.21
CA LEU A 612 -1.81 -26.13 7.62
C LEU A 612 -2.00 -26.45 9.11
N PHE A 613 -1.87 -25.45 9.99
CA PHE A 613 -2.09 -25.63 11.43
C PHE A 613 -3.54 -26.01 11.75
N LEU A 614 -4.52 -25.37 11.08
CA LEU A 614 -5.93 -25.70 11.24
C LEU A 614 -6.23 -27.13 10.77
N ALA A 615 -5.70 -27.56 9.63
CA ALA A 615 -5.87 -28.92 9.12
C ALA A 615 -5.25 -29.95 10.07
N GLY A 616 -4.05 -29.69 10.59
CA GLY A 616 -3.40 -30.52 11.60
C GLY A 616 -4.27 -30.69 12.85
N TRP A 617 -4.79 -29.58 13.37
CA TRP A 617 -5.71 -29.55 14.51
C TRP A 617 -7.00 -30.35 14.26
N LEU A 618 -7.68 -30.07 13.14
CA LEU A 618 -8.92 -30.74 12.75
C LEU A 618 -8.71 -32.25 12.60
N GLY A 619 -7.57 -32.67 12.07
CA GLY A 619 -7.16 -34.07 12.01
C GLY A 619 -7.02 -34.71 13.40
N LEU A 620 -6.40 -34.01 14.36
CA LEU A 620 -6.23 -34.49 15.74
C LEU A 620 -7.56 -34.70 16.47
N VAL A 621 -8.56 -33.86 16.22
CA VAL A 621 -9.91 -33.99 16.82
C VAL A 621 -10.87 -34.86 16.00
N GLY A 622 -10.38 -35.54 14.96
CA GLY A 622 -11.17 -36.47 14.14
C GLY A 622 -12.11 -35.81 13.12
N ARG A 623 -11.99 -34.51 12.86
CA ARG A 623 -12.76 -33.76 11.85
C ARG A 623 -12.07 -33.83 10.48
N THR A 624 -11.81 -35.06 10.02
CA THR A 624 -10.94 -35.32 8.85
C THR A 624 -11.50 -34.75 7.54
N ALA A 625 -12.82 -34.73 7.36
CA ALA A 625 -13.45 -34.12 6.17
C ALA A 625 -13.16 -32.61 6.06
N GLU A 626 -13.25 -31.87 7.16
CA GLU A 626 -12.90 -30.44 7.18
C GLU A 626 -11.40 -30.24 6.97
N ALA A 627 -10.57 -31.05 7.62
CA ALA A 627 -9.11 -30.97 7.45
C ALA A 627 -8.68 -31.18 5.99
N ARG A 628 -9.29 -32.14 5.29
CA ARG A 628 -9.00 -32.40 3.86
C ARG A 628 -9.45 -31.25 2.97
N GLU A 629 -10.56 -30.58 3.30
CA GLU A 629 -11.00 -29.41 2.55
C GLU A 629 -10.00 -28.24 2.69
N GLU A 630 -9.48 -28.01 3.90
CA GLU A 630 -8.44 -27.00 4.13
C GLU A 630 -7.17 -27.28 3.32
N LEU A 631 -6.70 -28.54 3.28
CA LEU A 631 -5.54 -28.93 2.47
C LEU A 631 -5.81 -28.88 0.96
N ARG A 632 -7.04 -29.19 0.52
CA ARG A 632 -7.46 -29.05 -0.88
C ARG A 632 -7.42 -27.59 -1.32
N LEU A 633 -8.04 -26.70 -0.55
CA LEU A 633 -8.01 -25.26 -0.80
C LEU A 633 -6.59 -24.72 -0.78
N LEU A 634 -5.76 -25.18 0.16
CA LEU A 634 -4.34 -24.86 0.20
C LEU A 634 -3.63 -25.22 -1.10
N ARG A 635 -3.87 -26.41 -1.68
CA ARG A 635 -3.28 -26.82 -2.97
C ARG A 635 -3.87 -26.13 -4.20
N GLU A 636 -5.12 -25.70 -4.16
CA GLU A 636 -5.83 -25.09 -5.30
C GLU A 636 -5.61 -23.58 -5.40
N GLU A 637 -5.78 -22.86 -4.28
CA GLU A 637 -5.66 -21.41 -4.21
C GLU A 637 -4.19 -20.99 -4.26
N PHE A 638 -3.34 -21.77 -3.61
CA PHE A 638 -1.92 -21.62 -3.71
C PHE A 638 -1.44 -22.75 -4.62
N ARG A 639 -1.16 -22.40 -5.88
CA ARG A 639 -0.12 -23.11 -6.61
C ARG A 639 1.19 -22.84 -5.85
N ILE A 640 1.36 -23.48 -4.69
CA ILE A 640 2.62 -23.56 -3.98
C ILE A 640 3.49 -24.37 -4.92
N ALA A 641 4.06 -23.66 -5.89
CA ALA A 641 5.35 -23.93 -6.50
C ALA A 641 6.18 -24.68 -5.47
N HIS A 642 6.57 -25.91 -5.79
CA HIS A 642 6.98 -26.95 -4.85
C HIS A 642 8.14 -26.50 -3.95
N TYR A 643 7.86 -25.73 -2.90
CA TYR A 643 8.79 -25.53 -1.81
C TYR A 643 8.87 -26.88 -1.12
N VAL A 644 9.96 -27.59 -1.38
CA VAL A 644 10.17 -28.98 -0.95
C VAL A 644 9.82 -29.16 0.53
N VAL A 645 10.10 -28.15 1.36
CA VAL A 645 9.76 -28.11 2.79
C VAL A 645 8.25 -27.97 3.04
N PHE A 646 7.55 -27.06 2.34
CA PHE A 646 6.09 -26.88 2.54
C PHE A 646 5.29 -28.06 1.99
N ASP A 647 5.66 -28.58 0.82
CA ASP A 647 5.01 -29.76 0.22
C ASP A 647 5.23 -30.99 1.12
N ALA A 648 6.40 -31.13 1.75
CA ALA A 648 6.64 -32.20 2.73
C ALA A 648 5.73 -32.09 3.97
N PHE A 649 5.46 -30.87 4.47
CA PHE A 649 4.48 -30.66 5.55
C PHE A 649 3.05 -31.00 5.11
N ILE A 650 2.64 -30.60 3.91
CA ILE A 650 1.31 -30.91 3.36
C ILE A 650 1.16 -32.42 3.19
N LEU A 651 2.15 -33.10 2.59
CA LEU A 651 2.14 -34.55 2.42
C LEU A 651 2.12 -35.28 3.77
N GLY A 652 2.87 -34.79 4.77
CA GLY A 652 2.82 -35.31 6.13
C GLY A 652 1.42 -35.20 6.75
N ALA A 653 0.76 -34.03 6.60
CA ALA A 653 -0.61 -33.82 7.07
C ALA A 653 -1.63 -34.71 6.33
N GLU A 654 -1.53 -34.85 5.01
CA GLU A 654 -2.36 -35.75 4.21
C GLU A 654 -2.17 -37.22 4.64
N GLY A 655 -0.92 -37.64 4.85
CA GLY A 655 -0.58 -38.97 5.35
C GLY A 655 -1.15 -39.25 6.74
N TRP A 656 -1.11 -38.25 7.64
CA TRP A 656 -1.76 -38.35 8.95
C TRP A 656 -3.28 -38.53 8.83
N LEU A 657 -3.95 -37.76 7.95
CA LEU A 657 -5.39 -37.92 7.74
C LEU A 657 -5.74 -39.30 7.15
N ASP A 658 -4.91 -39.83 6.24
CA ASP A 658 -5.07 -41.18 5.71
C ASP A 658 -4.89 -42.25 6.80
N ILE A 659 -3.94 -42.06 7.73
CA ILE A 659 -3.75 -42.92 8.91
C ILE A 659 -4.99 -42.90 9.79
N VAL A 660 -5.52 -41.72 10.11
CA VAL A 660 -6.72 -41.55 10.96
C VAL A 660 -7.95 -42.21 10.32
N ASP A 661 -8.13 -42.06 9.01
CA ASP A 661 -9.23 -42.68 8.26
C ASP A 661 -9.03 -44.20 8.01
N GLY A 662 -7.86 -44.75 8.36
CA GLY A 662 -7.54 -46.18 8.20
C GLY A 662 -7.09 -46.60 6.80
N HIS A 663 -6.70 -45.65 5.95
CA HIS A 663 -6.19 -45.88 4.59
C HIS A 663 -4.66 -46.07 4.58
N ASP A 664 -4.17 -47.09 5.28
CA ASP A 664 -2.74 -47.28 5.56
C ASP A 664 -1.86 -47.40 4.28
N GLU A 665 -2.35 -48.04 3.21
CA GLU A 665 -1.65 -48.13 1.91
C GLU A 665 -1.45 -46.76 1.25
N ARG A 666 -2.51 -45.93 1.25
CA ARG A 666 -2.48 -44.58 0.67
C ARG A 666 -1.61 -43.63 1.52
N ALA A 667 -1.68 -43.77 2.84
CA ALA A 667 -0.82 -43.04 3.76
C ALA A 667 0.67 -43.34 3.46
N LEU A 668 1.02 -44.61 3.30
CA LEU A 668 2.40 -45.03 3.05
C LEU A 668 2.96 -44.45 1.74
N ASP A 669 2.19 -44.48 0.64
CA ASP A 669 2.61 -43.87 -0.64
C ASP A 669 2.86 -42.35 -0.49
N THR A 670 1.96 -41.67 0.22
CA THR A 670 2.08 -40.23 0.49
C THR A 670 3.30 -39.92 1.36
N ILE A 671 3.55 -40.71 2.40
CA ILE A 671 4.69 -40.51 3.32
C ILE A 671 6.03 -40.82 2.63
N LYS A 672 6.10 -41.79 1.72
CA LYS A 672 7.31 -42.01 0.90
C LYS A 672 7.69 -40.79 0.07
N ARG A 673 6.69 -40.06 -0.45
CA ARG A 673 6.94 -38.79 -1.14
C ARG A 673 7.43 -37.72 -0.17
N ALA A 674 6.82 -37.62 1.01
CA ALA A 674 7.23 -36.69 2.06
C ALA A 674 8.68 -36.94 2.53
N LEU A 675 9.08 -38.20 2.73
CA LEU A 675 10.44 -38.57 3.15
C LEU A 675 11.50 -38.22 2.11
N ARG A 676 11.21 -38.38 0.82
CA ARG A 676 12.11 -37.95 -0.27
C ARG A 676 12.32 -36.45 -0.25
N GLN A 677 11.28 -35.68 0.02
CA GLN A 677 11.35 -34.22 0.13
C GLN A 677 12.06 -33.76 1.41
N ALA A 678 11.81 -34.43 2.54
CA ALA A 678 12.47 -34.15 3.82
C ALA A 678 13.99 -34.42 3.80
N GLY A 679 14.49 -35.17 2.80
CA GLY A 679 15.92 -35.41 2.59
C GLY A 679 16.64 -34.31 1.80
N ASP A 680 15.93 -33.31 1.28
CA ASP A 680 16.55 -32.17 0.58
C ASP A 680 17.43 -31.34 1.54
N PRO A 681 18.62 -30.88 1.12
CA PRO A 681 19.51 -30.11 1.99
C PRO A 681 18.86 -28.88 2.64
N LEU A 682 17.98 -28.17 1.92
CA LEU A 682 17.28 -27.01 2.45
C LEU A 682 16.21 -27.42 3.46
N ALA A 683 15.51 -28.53 3.22
CA ALA A 683 14.54 -29.09 4.18
C ALA A 683 15.21 -29.53 5.49
N VAL A 684 16.35 -30.24 5.39
CA VAL A 684 17.17 -30.63 6.56
C VAL A 684 17.72 -29.41 7.29
N ALA A 685 18.06 -28.36 6.53
CA ALA A 685 18.54 -27.11 7.11
C ALA A 685 17.45 -26.36 7.90
N MET A 686 16.24 -26.25 7.34
CA MET A 686 15.19 -25.41 7.90
C MET A 686 14.25 -26.12 8.88
N ALA A 687 14.03 -27.42 8.70
CA ALA A 687 13.13 -28.21 9.53
C ALA A 687 13.76 -29.58 9.88
N PRO A 688 14.81 -29.62 10.73
CA PRO A 688 15.53 -30.86 11.02
C PRO A 688 14.66 -31.98 11.62
N HIS A 689 13.61 -31.63 12.37
CA HIS A 689 12.64 -32.57 12.95
C HIS A 689 11.71 -33.22 11.92
N MET A 690 11.59 -32.66 10.71
CA MET A 690 10.65 -33.12 9.67
C MET A 690 10.87 -34.58 9.26
N ARG A 691 12.13 -35.02 9.17
CA ARG A 691 12.45 -36.41 8.81
C ARG A 691 12.00 -37.39 9.90
N SER A 692 12.16 -37.03 11.18
CA SER A 692 11.65 -37.80 12.32
C SER A 692 10.12 -37.88 12.31
N ALA A 693 9.44 -36.75 12.10
CA ALA A 693 7.97 -36.71 12.04
C ALA A 693 7.42 -37.61 10.92
N ASN A 694 7.99 -37.54 9.71
CA ASN A 694 7.57 -38.37 8.59
C ASN A 694 7.90 -39.87 8.78
N LEU A 695 9.02 -40.21 9.42
CA LEU A 695 9.33 -41.61 9.78
C LEU A 695 8.34 -42.16 10.81
N THR A 696 7.92 -41.34 11.78
CA THR A 696 6.90 -41.72 12.78
C THR A 696 5.56 -42.03 12.12
N LEU A 697 5.13 -41.19 11.18
CA LEU A 697 3.93 -41.45 10.38
C LEU A 697 4.09 -42.71 9.52
N GLY A 698 5.26 -42.89 8.89
CA GLY A 698 5.56 -44.08 8.10
C GLY A 698 5.49 -45.37 8.91
N ALA A 699 6.02 -45.36 10.13
CA ALA A 699 5.90 -46.48 11.07
C ALA A 699 4.44 -46.76 11.43
N ALA A 700 3.61 -45.73 11.67
CA ALA A 700 2.19 -45.90 11.99
C ALA A 700 1.38 -46.52 10.83
N ALA A 701 1.69 -46.16 9.58
CA ALA A 701 1.07 -46.75 8.39
C ALA A 701 1.57 -48.19 8.16
N LEU A 702 2.88 -48.41 8.24
CA LEU A 702 3.51 -49.72 8.00
C LEU A 702 3.12 -50.77 9.04
N ALA A 703 2.83 -50.36 10.28
CA ALA A 703 2.47 -51.26 11.38
C ALA A 703 1.29 -52.20 11.06
N ARG A 704 0.30 -51.74 10.26
CA ARG A 704 -0.93 -52.50 9.95
C ARG A 704 -0.95 -53.06 8.53
N LEU A 705 0.01 -52.68 7.69
CA LEU A 705 0.09 -53.11 6.30
C LEU A 705 0.22 -54.64 6.20
N HIS A 706 -0.46 -55.25 5.23
CA HIS A 706 -0.43 -56.69 4.97
C HIS A 706 -0.62 -57.58 6.22
N GLY A 707 -1.49 -57.17 7.14
CA GLY A 707 -1.76 -57.93 8.37
C GLY A 707 -0.61 -57.90 9.39
N GLY A 708 0.25 -56.88 9.35
CA GLY A 708 1.35 -56.71 10.31
C GLY A 708 2.65 -57.40 9.92
N ALA A 709 2.77 -57.91 8.69
CA ALA A 709 3.98 -58.63 8.23
C ALA A 709 5.27 -57.82 8.41
N ARG A 710 5.16 -56.48 8.37
CA ARG A 710 6.30 -55.54 8.50
C ARG A 710 6.27 -54.73 9.80
N ALA A 711 5.49 -55.13 10.80
CA ALA A 711 5.38 -54.41 12.06
C ALA A 711 6.72 -54.33 12.83
N ARG A 712 7.59 -55.34 12.70
CA ARG A 712 8.94 -55.28 13.28
C ARG A 712 9.81 -54.20 12.61
N ASP A 713 9.76 -54.08 11.29
CA ASP A 713 10.47 -53.01 10.57
C ASP A 713 9.91 -51.63 10.96
N ALA A 714 8.60 -51.51 11.10
CA ALA A 714 7.94 -50.30 11.56
C ALA A 714 8.36 -49.88 12.98
N ALA A 715 8.53 -50.83 13.92
CA ALA A 715 9.05 -50.55 15.27
C ALA A 715 10.51 -50.06 15.23
N ARG A 716 11.33 -50.62 14.34
CA ARG A 716 12.71 -50.16 14.11
C ARG A 716 12.74 -48.74 13.53
N CYS A 717 11.88 -48.44 12.55
CA CYS A 717 11.73 -47.09 12.01
C CYS A 717 11.28 -46.09 13.07
N LEU A 718 10.40 -46.49 14.01
CA LEU A 718 9.96 -45.63 15.10
C LEU A 718 11.10 -45.29 16.06
N SER A 719 11.94 -46.27 16.42
CA SER A 719 13.15 -46.01 17.21
C SER A 719 14.13 -45.09 16.48
N ALA A 720 14.34 -45.30 15.18
CA ALA A 720 15.19 -44.43 14.37
C ALA A 720 14.63 -43.01 14.29
N ALA A 721 13.30 -42.84 14.22
CA ALA A 721 12.64 -41.54 14.24
C ALA A 721 12.91 -40.81 15.57
N ASP A 722 12.79 -41.49 16.70
CA ASP A 722 13.05 -40.91 18.03
C ASP A 722 14.52 -40.50 18.19
N ALA A 723 15.46 -41.30 17.64
CA ALA A 723 16.89 -40.99 17.64
C ALA A 723 17.29 -39.82 16.73
N LEU A 724 16.46 -39.47 15.74
CA LEU A 724 16.68 -38.36 14.81
C LEU A 724 16.23 -37.00 15.35
N LEU A 725 15.53 -36.97 16.49
CA LEU A 725 15.12 -35.71 17.10
C LEU A 725 16.35 -34.96 17.63
N PRO A 726 16.50 -33.67 17.31
CA PRO A 726 17.65 -32.92 17.78
C PRO A 726 17.62 -32.79 19.32
N PRO A 727 18.79 -32.70 19.98
CA PRO A 727 18.87 -32.55 21.43
C PRO A 727 18.01 -31.38 21.92
N GLY A 728 17.25 -31.59 22.98
CA GLY A 728 16.35 -30.56 23.54
C GLY A 728 15.07 -30.31 22.75
N HIS A 729 14.77 -31.08 21.69
CA HIS A 729 13.51 -30.96 20.94
C HIS A 729 12.30 -31.22 21.84
N VAL A 730 11.41 -30.24 21.92
CA VAL A 730 10.13 -30.38 22.62
C VAL A 730 9.07 -30.76 21.58
N ALA A 731 8.62 -32.01 21.63
CA ALA A 731 7.64 -32.51 20.68
C ALA A 731 6.30 -31.79 20.83
N VAL A 732 5.75 -31.21 19.77
CA VAL A 732 4.44 -30.54 19.77
C VAL A 732 3.30 -31.56 19.87
N ARG A 733 2.07 -31.11 20.15
CA ARG A 733 0.92 -32.02 20.39
C ARG A 733 0.69 -32.99 19.24
N GLY A 734 0.82 -32.53 17.99
CA GLY A 734 0.68 -33.37 16.80
C GLY A 734 1.71 -34.50 16.74
N GLU A 735 2.98 -34.20 17.01
CA GLU A 735 4.07 -35.19 17.04
C GLU A 735 3.85 -36.22 18.15
N ARG A 736 3.47 -35.77 19.35
CA ARG A 736 3.15 -36.65 20.49
C ARG A 736 2.01 -37.60 20.15
N GLU A 737 0.96 -37.12 19.47
CA GLU A 737 -0.17 -37.95 19.08
C GLU A 737 0.19 -38.94 17.97
N ALA A 738 0.92 -38.50 16.95
CA ALA A 738 1.41 -39.40 15.90
C ALA A 738 2.29 -40.52 16.48
N ARG A 739 3.18 -40.19 17.42
CA ARG A 739 4.04 -41.15 18.12
C ARG A 739 3.25 -42.13 18.99
N ARG A 740 2.23 -41.66 19.72
CA ARG A 740 1.31 -42.52 20.50
C ARG A 740 0.51 -43.45 19.59
N CYS A 741 0.00 -42.94 18.48
CA CYS A 741 -0.74 -43.71 17.49
C CYS A 741 0.12 -44.83 16.90
N ALA A 742 1.36 -44.51 16.48
CA ALA A 742 2.32 -45.48 15.97
C ALA A 742 2.58 -46.60 16.98
N GLU A 743 2.91 -46.26 18.22
CA GLU A 743 3.17 -47.23 19.29
C GLU A 743 1.97 -48.10 19.61
N SER A 744 0.79 -47.50 19.76
CA SER A 744 -0.44 -48.24 20.04
C SER A 744 -0.74 -49.25 18.94
N ARG A 745 -0.55 -48.88 17.67
CA ARG A 745 -0.72 -49.79 16.52
C ARG A 745 0.31 -50.92 16.57
N LEU A 746 1.57 -50.62 16.79
CA LEU A 746 2.64 -51.61 16.85
C LEU A 746 2.45 -52.62 17.98
N ARG A 747 2.15 -52.14 19.20
CA ARG A 747 1.86 -53.00 20.36
C ARG A 747 0.64 -53.87 20.12
N SER A 748 -0.40 -53.35 19.44
CA SER A 748 -1.59 -54.14 19.10
C SER A 748 -1.32 -55.30 18.14
N VAL A 749 -0.31 -55.18 17.27
CA VAL A 749 0.04 -56.18 16.24
C VAL A 749 1.12 -57.15 16.73
N LEU A 750 2.15 -56.65 17.41
CA LEU A 750 3.31 -57.44 17.86
C LEU A 750 3.16 -58.01 19.27
N GLY A 751 2.38 -57.35 20.13
CA GLY A 751 2.45 -57.51 21.58
C GLY A 751 3.67 -56.80 22.20
N ASP A 752 3.65 -56.59 23.52
CA ASP A 752 4.64 -55.74 24.21
C ASP A 752 6.08 -56.24 24.08
N ALA A 753 6.33 -57.53 24.31
CA ALA A 753 7.70 -58.06 24.30
C ALA A 753 8.38 -57.97 22.92
N ALA A 754 7.65 -58.30 21.86
CA ALA A 754 8.18 -58.25 20.49
C ALA A 754 8.31 -56.81 19.97
N TYR A 755 7.47 -55.89 20.46
CA TYR A 755 7.64 -54.46 20.21
C TYR A 755 8.92 -53.93 20.85
N GLU A 756 9.15 -54.16 22.15
CA GLU A 756 10.35 -53.66 22.85
C GLU A 756 11.64 -54.20 22.22
N GLU A 757 11.65 -55.49 21.83
CA GLU A 757 12.79 -56.09 21.12
C GLU A 757 13.04 -55.43 19.76
N ALA A 758 12.00 -55.27 18.94
CA ALA A 758 12.15 -54.68 17.61
C ALA A 758 12.47 -53.17 17.68
N TYR A 759 11.91 -52.46 18.66
CA TYR A 759 12.22 -51.07 18.93
C TYR A 759 13.71 -50.90 19.32
N ALA A 760 14.20 -51.72 20.26
CA ALA A 760 15.62 -51.70 20.64
C ALA A 760 16.56 -52.05 19.47
N GLN A 761 16.15 -52.91 18.53
CA GLN A 761 16.90 -53.21 17.30
C GLN A 761 16.93 -52.05 16.28
N GLY A 762 16.11 -51.02 16.49
CA GLY A 762 16.15 -49.80 15.69
C GLY A 762 17.16 -48.78 16.21
N ASP A 763 17.69 -48.97 17.42
CA ASP A 763 18.74 -48.12 17.98
C ASP A 763 20.03 -48.24 17.13
N GLY A 764 20.54 -47.11 16.67
CA GLY A 764 21.72 -47.04 15.80
C GLY A 764 21.48 -47.28 14.30
N LEU A 765 20.23 -47.42 13.83
CA LEU A 765 19.93 -47.42 12.39
C LEU A 765 20.33 -46.08 11.75
N ALA A 766 21.01 -46.14 10.60
CA ALA A 766 21.25 -44.93 9.83
C ALA A 766 19.92 -44.36 9.29
N PRO A 767 19.78 -43.04 9.17
CA PRO A 767 18.55 -42.42 8.68
C PRO A 767 18.13 -42.94 7.29
N GLU A 768 19.09 -43.27 6.43
CA GLU A 768 18.87 -43.80 5.08
C GLU A 768 18.34 -45.24 5.13
N GLU A 769 18.82 -46.05 6.07
CA GLU A 769 18.35 -47.42 6.29
C GLU A 769 16.91 -47.43 6.81
N ALA A 770 16.59 -46.52 7.74
CA ALA A 770 15.23 -46.36 8.25
C ALA A 770 14.24 -45.93 7.15
N VAL A 771 14.65 -45.03 6.25
CA VAL A 771 13.84 -44.65 5.08
C VAL A 771 13.68 -45.82 4.12
N ALA A 772 14.74 -46.57 3.82
CA ALA A 772 14.68 -47.73 2.94
C ALA A 772 13.71 -48.82 3.46
N LEU A 773 13.60 -49.00 4.78
CA LEU A 773 12.61 -49.88 5.38
C LEU A 773 11.17 -49.43 5.10
N ILE A 774 10.89 -48.13 5.12
CA ILE A 774 9.58 -47.57 4.73
C ILE A 774 9.36 -47.73 3.21
N GLU A 775 10.37 -47.49 2.38
CA GLU A 775 10.26 -47.58 0.92
C GLU A 775 10.02 -49.00 0.41
N ALA A 776 10.56 -50.01 1.09
CA ALA A 776 10.46 -51.43 0.71
C ALA A 776 9.08 -52.08 0.94
N GLY A 777 8.11 -51.35 1.50
CA GLY A 777 6.76 -51.85 1.85
C GLY A 777 5.73 -51.15 1.02
#